data_AF-A0A1J9QVZ5-F1
#
_entry.id   AF-A0A1J9QVZ5-F1
#
_cell.length_a   1.000
_cell.length_b   1.000
_cell.length_c   1.000
_cell.angle_alpha   90.00
_cell.angle_beta   90.00
_cell.angle_gamma   90.00
#
_symmetry.space_group_name_H-M   'P 1'
#
loop_
_entity.id
_entity.type
_entity.pdbx_description
1 polymer ?
#
loop_
_entity_poly.entity_id
_entity_poly.type
_entity_poly.pdbx_seq_one_letter_code
_entity_poly.pdbx_strand_id
1 'polypeptide(L)'
;MALLKWAKNTFRRAPSHPMRFPTIGFETINESRILDEERFEDFKKERYYPVNIGDVFSSKYQVIGKLRFGNFHSLARSCLSYLNFDELIHAENVSIGIHHVLAIKCEDKSGYLHYPSSRRGRSLSLQKPMWEGFRDLLYRHPSHRFTEDLLRFGLVQVFLALDYLHTECKLVHTDIKADNILQEAEMENPSLREFVSGVPLDKLTISQLGFLAQRRLARGVRLNHAEATALIASNIQELIRDGNHTVADLMAIGKMMLGRRHVLPSVTSTLHEIFVEGTFPSGTYLVTIHEPISTEDGDLEKALYGSFLPVPSKDIFPDPHPDDYHPLKMPGAVIPVKGSRIVLNEGRKRVSLKVTSKGDRPIQVGSHYHFIAANPYLDFDRLKSYGYRLDIPAGTAIRFEPGDTKTVTLVEIGGNKEIHGGSFLANGKVDITKADEIIERLQKAGFAHTPEPAGDMAHIDAHSMDRESYLRMFGAATGDLIRLGSTDLWVKVEKDLTSFGDECTFGGGKTLREGMGQASGRCSDEALDTVITNALIIDWSGIYVADIGIKEGNIVGIGKAGNPDIMDGVHPKMIVGAGTDVISGERNIITAGGVDTHIHFITPDQVDEALASGITTMFGGGTGPSTGTNATTCTPGPNHMKNMIQACDDFPMNFGITGKGNDSQPQSLREQIRAGAAGLKLHEDWGCTPAAIDTCLSVCDEYDVQCLIHTDTLNESGFVEQSIQAFKDRVIHTYHTEGAGGGHAPDIISVVQHPNILPSSTNPTRPFTLNTLDEHLDMVMVCHHLSKNIREDVAFAESRIRAETIAAEDVLHDLGAISMMSSDSQAMGRCGEVVLRTWNTAHKNKLQRGTLKEDEGTGADNFRVKRYISKYTINPAIAQGMSHLIGSVEVGKVADLVMWKFANFGTKPSMVMKSGMIAMSMVVRKSEKYILWKI
;
A
#
# COMPACT_ATOMS: atom_id res chain seq x y z
N MET A 1 19.41 53.31 -28.16
CA MET A 1 18.92 51.91 -28.18
C MET A 1 17.46 51.90 -27.75
N ALA A 2 16.58 52.04 -28.74
CA ALA A 2 15.12 52.06 -28.62
C ALA A 2 14.56 50.82 -29.34
N LEU A 3 14.93 49.62 -28.88
CA LEU A 3 14.75 48.39 -29.67
C LEU A 3 14.39 47.15 -28.84
N LEU A 4 13.65 47.30 -27.73
CA LEU A 4 13.12 46.15 -26.99
C LEU A 4 11.78 46.42 -26.28
N LYS A 5 10.90 47.19 -26.92
CA LYS A 5 9.49 47.35 -26.48
C LYS A 5 8.46 47.04 -27.59
N TRP A 6 8.90 46.44 -28.71
CA TRP A 6 8.08 46.23 -29.90
C TRP A 6 8.09 44.77 -30.41
N ALA A 7 7.97 43.80 -29.50
CA ALA A 7 7.81 42.38 -29.85
C ALA A 7 6.80 41.63 -28.95
N LYS A 8 5.77 42.33 -28.45
CA LYS A 8 4.65 41.73 -27.69
C LYS A 8 3.26 42.15 -28.18
N ASN A 9 3.14 42.65 -29.40
CA ASN A 9 1.84 43.05 -30.00
C ASN A 9 1.47 42.29 -31.29
N THR A 10 2.17 41.20 -31.63
CA THR A 10 2.01 40.53 -32.93
C THR A 10 0.94 39.43 -32.99
N PHE A 11 0.08 39.26 -31.97
CA PHE A 11 -1.05 38.31 -32.02
C PHE A 11 -2.34 38.84 -31.40
N ARG A 12 -2.73 40.10 -31.69
CA ARG A 12 -4.14 40.50 -31.59
C ARG A 12 -4.80 40.27 -32.95
N ARG A 13 -5.68 39.27 -33.01
CA ARG A 13 -6.52 38.96 -34.18
C ARG A 13 -7.40 40.18 -34.49
N ALA A 14 -7.33 40.71 -35.71
CA ALA A 14 -8.21 41.79 -36.15
C ALA A 14 -9.67 41.26 -36.26
N PRO A 15 -10.70 42.08 -35.96
CA PRO A 15 -12.09 41.66 -36.11
C PRO A 15 -12.42 41.35 -37.58
N SER A 16 -13.05 40.20 -37.80
CA SER A 16 -13.45 39.71 -39.13
C SER A 16 -14.52 40.61 -39.77
N HIS A 17 -14.44 40.80 -41.09
CA HIS A 17 -15.46 41.51 -41.86
C HIS A 17 -16.85 40.84 -41.73
N PRO A 18 -17.96 41.61 -41.76
CA PRO A 18 -19.31 41.06 -41.71
C PRO A 18 -19.58 40.17 -42.92
N MET A 19 -19.93 38.89 -42.69
CA MET A 19 -20.38 37.99 -43.76
C MET A 19 -21.85 38.26 -44.12
N ARG A 20 -22.15 38.26 -45.42
CA ARG A 20 -23.53 38.25 -45.95
C ARG A 20 -23.97 36.80 -46.15
N PHE A 21 -25.13 36.46 -45.60
CA PHE A 21 -25.72 35.12 -45.68
C PHE A 21 -26.44 34.87 -47.03
N PRO A 22 -26.46 33.65 -47.56
CA PRO A 22 -27.29 33.28 -48.71
C PRO A 22 -28.76 33.13 -48.29
N THR A 23 -29.66 33.71 -49.07
CA THR A 23 -31.11 33.78 -48.79
C THR A 23 -31.95 32.75 -49.55
N ILE A 24 -31.34 31.78 -50.23
CA ILE A 24 -32.03 30.75 -51.03
C ILE A 24 -31.38 29.37 -50.84
N GLY A 25 -32.19 28.31 -50.97
CA GLY A 25 -31.74 26.90 -50.87
C GLY A 25 -32.24 26.13 -49.64
N PHE A 26 -33.18 26.70 -48.86
CA PHE A 26 -33.81 26.02 -47.73
C PHE A 26 -35.12 25.37 -48.14
N GLU A 27 -35.37 24.15 -47.67
CA GLU A 27 -36.66 23.47 -47.81
C GLU A 27 -37.68 24.11 -46.85
N THR A 28 -38.76 24.68 -47.38
CA THR A 28 -39.81 25.33 -46.59
C THR A 28 -41.04 24.44 -46.43
N ILE A 29 -41.62 24.42 -45.23
CA ILE A 29 -42.87 23.72 -44.92
C ILE A 29 -44.04 24.52 -45.52
N ASN A 30 -45.00 23.82 -46.13
CA ASN A 30 -46.14 24.41 -46.82
C ASN A 30 -47.00 25.29 -45.88
N GLU A 31 -47.30 26.52 -46.31
CA GLU A 31 -48.05 27.56 -45.57
C GLU A 31 -49.47 27.11 -45.14
N SER A 32 -50.02 26.08 -45.78
CA SER A 32 -51.34 25.52 -45.43
C SER A 32 -51.33 24.64 -44.17
N ARG A 33 -50.17 24.32 -43.61
CA ARG A 33 -50.07 23.47 -42.41
C ARG A 33 -50.00 24.33 -41.14
N ILE A 34 -51.14 24.51 -40.48
CA ILE A 34 -51.23 25.19 -39.18
C ILE A 34 -50.70 24.25 -38.08
N LEU A 35 -49.60 24.63 -37.44
CA LEU A 35 -49.05 23.98 -36.24
C LEU A 35 -49.50 24.77 -35.01
N ASP A 36 -50.50 24.23 -34.29
CA ASP A 36 -51.09 24.86 -33.10
C ASP A 36 -51.02 23.89 -31.92
N GLU A 37 -50.00 24.06 -31.07
CA GLU A 37 -49.61 23.13 -30.01
C GLU A 37 -50.55 23.16 -28.79
N GLU A 38 -51.48 24.14 -28.69
CA GLU A 38 -52.53 24.15 -27.66
C GLU A 38 -53.60 23.07 -27.89
N ARG A 39 -53.55 22.41 -29.05
CA ARG A 39 -54.46 21.31 -29.41
C ARG A 39 -53.94 19.93 -28.97
N PHE A 40 -52.75 19.86 -28.37
CA PHE A 40 -52.23 18.62 -27.80
C PHE A 40 -52.88 18.32 -26.45
N GLU A 41 -53.32 17.07 -26.24
CA GLU A 41 -54.07 16.63 -25.04
C GLU A 41 -53.31 16.90 -23.73
N ASP A 42 -51.99 16.98 -23.77
CA ASP A 42 -51.12 17.19 -22.60
C ASP A 42 -50.92 18.67 -22.21
N PHE A 43 -51.47 19.63 -22.98
CA PHE A 43 -51.29 21.06 -22.73
C PHE A 43 -52.22 21.58 -21.61
N LYS A 44 -51.65 21.84 -20.41
CA LYS A 44 -52.40 22.37 -19.26
C LYS A 44 -52.39 23.90 -19.23
N LYS A 45 -53.42 24.50 -19.82
CA LYS A 45 -53.60 25.95 -20.01
C LYS A 45 -53.48 26.79 -18.73
N GLU A 46 -53.80 26.21 -17.58
CA GLU A 46 -53.83 26.86 -16.26
C GLU A 46 -52.44 27.26 -15.71
N ARG A 47 -51.37 26.73 -16.30
CA ARG A 47 -49.99 26.94 -15.83
C ARG A 47 -49.21 28.02 -16.60
N TYR A 48 -49.86 28.70 -17.56
CA TYR A 48 -49.20 29.62 -18.48
C TYR A 48 -49.97 30.93 -18.60
N TYR A 49 -49.23 32.04 -18.78
CA TYR A 49 -49.83 33.36 -18.97
C TYR A 49 -50.53 33.40 -20.34
N PRO A 50 -51.82 33.79 -20.43
CA PRO A 50 -52.56 33.73 -21.68
C PRO A 50 -52.05 34.81 -22.63
N VAL A 51 -51.50 34.38 -23.76
CA VAL A 51 -51.08 35.23 -24.87
C VAL A 51 -51.63 34.57 -26.13
N ASN A 52 -52.22 35.30 -27.07
CA ASN A 52 -52.73 34.75 -28.33
C ASN A 52 -51.81 35.12 -29.50
N ILE A 53 -51.72 34.23 -30.50
CA ILE A 53 -51.07 34.59 -31.77
C ILE A 53 -51.92 35.70 -32.41
N GLY A 54 -51.31 36.85 -32.64
CA GLY A 54 -51.94 38.09 -33.08
C GLY A 54 -51.92 39.21 -32.04
N ASP A 55 -51.71 38.91 -30.76
CA ASP A 55 -51.65 39.93 -29.70
C ASP A 55 -50.47 40.90 -29.92
N VAL A 56 -50.73 42.20 -29.80
CA VAL A 56 -49.72 43.26 -29.97
C VAL A 56 -49.39 43.89 -28.62
N PHE A 57 -48.18 43.63 -28.13
CA PHE A 57 -47.70 44.20 -26.88
C PHE A 57 -46.95 45.51 -27.12
N SER A 58 -47.26 46.51 -26.29
CA SER A 58 -46.64 47.85 -26.27
C SER A 58 -46.54 48.51 -27.66
N SER A 59 -47.51 48.24 -28.53
CA SER A 59 -47.63 48.80 -29.89
C SER A 59 -46.44 48.52 -30.81
N LYS A 60 -45.56 47.57 -30.47
CA LYS A 60 -44.33 47.29 -31.22
C LYS A 60 -44.13 45.81 -31.58
N TYR A 61 -44.71 44.89 -30.83
CA TYR A 61 -44.42 43.46 -30.98
C TYR A 61 -45.71 42.66 -31.11
N GLN A 62 -45.92 42.06 -32.28
CA GLN A 62 -47.03 41.15 -32.54
C GLN A 62 -46.57 39.71 -32.36
N VAL A 63 -47.35 38.92 -31.62
CA VAL A 63 -47.05 37.50 -31.41
C VAL A 63 -47.43 36.75 -32.68
N ILE A 64 -46.43 36.38 -33.49
CA ILE A 64 -46.63 35.73 -34.81
C ILE A 64 -46.48 34.21 -34.76
N GLY A 65 -46.08 33.65 -33.61
CA GLY A 65 -45.97 32.22 -33.39
C GLY A 65 -45.61 31.93 -31.94
N LYS A 66 -45.99 30.74 -31.47
CA LYS A 66 -45.64 30.20 -30.15
C LYS A 66 -44.82 28.93 -30.36
N LEU A 67 -43.68 28.81 -29.70
CA LEU A 67 -42.82 27.62 -29.81
C LEU A 67 -42.44 27.10 -28.41
N ARG A 68 -42.78 25.83 -28.17
CA ARG A 68 -42.36 24.93 -27.07
C ARG A 68 -42.90 25.16 -25.66
N PHE A 69 -43.46 24.06 -25.14
CA PHE A 69 -43.57 23.69 -23.74
C PHE A 69 -42.53 22.61 -23.43
N GLY A 70 -41.79 22.79 -22.33
CA GLY A 70 -40.89 21.78 -21.78
C GLY A 70 -40.25 22.29 -20.50
N ASN A 71 -40.75 21.83 -19.35
CA ASN A 71 -39.92 21.78 -18.15
C ASN A 71 -38.74 20.86 -18.48
N PHE A 72 -37.53 21.29 -18.14
CA PHE A 72 -36.21 20.80 -18.61
C PHE A 72 -35.71 21.44 -19.92
N HIS A 73 -34.80 22.41 -19.73
CA HIS A 73 -34.12 23.12 -20.80
C HIS A 73 -33.28 22.16 -21.66
N SER A 74 -33.37 22.40 -22.96
CA SER A 74 -32.95 21.56 -24.06
C SER A 74 -31.48 21.73 -24.48
N LEU A 75 -30.54 21.40 -23.59
CA LEU A 75 -29.17 21.05 -23.99
C LEU A 75 -28.86 19.55 -23.81
N ALA A 76 -29.57 18.86 -22.90
CA ALA A 76 -29.35 17.44 -22.63
C ALA A 76 -30.03 16.50 -23.65
N ARG A 77 -31.13 16.93 -24.30
CA ARG A 77 -31.98 16.01 -25.09
C ARG A 77 -31.50 15.74 -26.52
N SER A 78 -30.60 16.55 -27.08
CA SER A 78 -29.93 16.22 -28.35
C SER A 78 -28.79 15.22 -28.19
N CYS A 79 -28.26 15.02 -26.97
CA CYS A 79 -27.31 13.94 -26.70
C CYS A 79 -28.03 12.59 -26.49
N LEU A 80 -29.26 12.60 -25.96
CA LEU A 80 -30.02 11.37 -25.65
C LEU A 80 -30.79 10.77 -26.85
N SER A 81 -30.91 11.46 -27.98
CA SER A 81 -31.56 10.89 -29.18
C SER A 81 -30.58 10.26 -30.18
N TYR A 82 -29.28 10.28 -29.87
CA TYR A 82 -28.22 9.59 -30.64
C TYR A 82 -27.58 8.43 -29.86
N LEU A 83 -28.04 8.16 -28.65
CA LEU A 83 -27.65 7.02 -27.81
C LEU A 83 -28.93 6.28 -27.43
N ASN A 84 -29.19 5.16 -28.07
CA ASN A 84 -30.21 4.21 -27.62
C ASN A 84 -29.78 3.66 -26.26
N PHE A 85 -30.48 4.06 -25.20
CA PHE A 85 -30.61 3.31 -23.96
C PHE A 85 -32.07 3.39 -23.53
N ASP A 86 -32.78 2.28 -23.72
CA ASP A 86 -34.05 2.01 -23.06
C ASP A 86 -33.78 1.45 -21.65
N GLU A 87 -34.57 2.00 -20.73
CA GLU A 87 -35.04 1.43 -19.47
C GLU A 87 -34.08 1.21 -18.29
N LEU A 88 -33.93 2.27 -17.48
CA LEU A 88 -33.91 2.16 -16.02
C LEU A 88 -34.62 3.35 -15.37
N ILE A 89 -35.96 3.36 -15.35
CA ILE A 89 -36.74 4.14 -14.37
C ILE A 89 -38.02 3.37 -14.00
N HIS A 90 -37.94 2.58 -12.94
CA HIS A 90 -38.98 2.51 -11.90
C HIS A 90 -38.47 1.74 -10.68
N ALA A 91 -38.25 2.46 -9.58
CA ALA A 91 -38.80 2.15 -8.26
C ALA A 91 -38.11 3.03 -7.19
N GLU A 92 -38.94 3.54 -6.28
CA GLU A 92 -38.54 4.28 -5.08
C GLU A 92 -37.66 3.41 -4.18
N ASN A 93 -36.71 4.07 -3.48
CA ASN A 93 -35.63 3.52 -2.65
C ASN A 93 -34.46 2.90 -3.44
N VAL A 94 -33.35 3.65 -3.54
CA VAL A 94 -31.96 3.18 -3.34
C VAL A 94 -31.02 4.37 -3.55
N SER A 95 -30.22 4.65 -2.52
CA SER A 95 -28.95 5.38 -2.63
C SER A 95 -27.96 4.53 -3.41
N ILE A 96 -27.54 4.93 -4.63
CA ILE A 96 -26.31 4.52 -5.34
C ILE A 96 -26.23 5.32 -6.66
N GLY A 97 -25.01 5.77 -7.02
CA GLY A 97 -24.58 5.78 -8.43
C GLY A 97 -24.30 7.13 -9.08
N ILE A 98 -23.20 7.80 -8.71
CA ILE A 98 -22.52 8.78 -9.59
C ILE A 98 -21.01 8.49 -9.57
N HIS A 99 -20.59 7.40 -10.23
CA HIS A 99 -19.19 7.10 -10.52
C HIS A 99 -19.08 6.36 -11.86
N HIS A 100 -19.61 6.95 -12.92
CA HIS A 100 -19.27 6.55 -14.29
C HIS A 100 -19.04 7.85 -15.06
N VAL A 101 -18.02 7.88 -15.92
CA VAL A 101 -17.57 9.03 -16.74
C VAL A 101 -16.48 9.92 -16.10
N LEU A 102 -15.36 9.32 -15.69
CA LEU A 102 -14.06 10.00 -15.63
C LEU A 102 -12.95 9.03 -16.02
N ALA A 103 -12.81 8.76 -17.30
CA ALA A 103 -11.57 8.21 -17.87
C ALA A 103 -11.48 8.67 -19.32
N ILE A 104 -10.54 9.58 -19.59
CA ILE A 104 -9.78 9.86 -20.82
C ILE A 104 -9.22 11.28 -20.67
N LYS A 105 -7.93 11.40 -20.34
CA LYS A 105 -7.14 12.63 -20.51
C LYS A 105 -6.69 12.69 -21.97
N CYS A 106 -6.95 13.79 -22.65
CA CYS A 106 -6.27 14.13 -23.90
C CYS A 106 -5.65 15.52 -23.71
N GLU A 107 -4.32 15.60 -23.82
CA GLU A 107 -3.58 16.86 -23.68
C GLU A 107 -3.74 17.74 -24.92
N ASP A 108 -4.51 18.82 -24.79
CA ASP A 108 -4.36 20.03 -25.58
C ASP A 108 -4.24 21.23 -24.62
N LYS A 109 -3.30 22.13 -24.92
CA LYS A 109 -3.04 23.42 -24.25
C LYS A 109 -4.22 24.41 -24.29
N SER A 110 -5.40 24.02 -24.79
CA SER A 110 -6.63 24.81 -24.83
C SER A 110 -7.69 24.41 -23.79
N GLY A 111 -7.55 23.26 -23.12
CA GLY A 111 -8.44 22.85 -22.01
C GLY A 111 -9.81 22.29 -22.40
N TYR A 112 -10.07 21.94 -23.66
CA TYR A 112 -11.33 21.31 -24.09
C TYR A 112 -11.13 19.83 -24.49
N LEU A 113 -12.07 18.96 -24.08
CA LEU A 113 -12.14 17.54 -24.47
C LEU A 113 -12.85 17.38 -25.83
N HIS A 114 -12.24 16.67 -26.77
CA HIS A 114 -12.81 16.41 -28.10
C HIS A 114 -13.05 14.91 -28.35
N TYR A 115 -14.28 14.55 -28.74
CA TYR A 115 -14.61 13.22 -29.28
C TYR A 115 -14.66 13.22 -30.82
N PRO A 116 -14.08 12.22 -31.52
CA PRO A 116 -14.36 11.98 -32.92
C PRO A 116 -15.66 11.16 -33.07
N SER A 117 -16.68 11.76 -33.69
CA SER A 117 -17.90 11.06 -34.13
C SER A 117 -17.71 10.48 -35.53
N SER A 118 -18.10 9.21 -35.73
CA SER A 118 -17.93 8.44 -36.97
C SER A 118 -18.81 8.87 -38.15
N ARG A 119 -19.62 9.93 -38.05
CA ARG A 119 -20.32 10.51 -39.20
C ARG A 119 -20.34 12.05 -39.12
N ARG A 120 -19.63 12.68 -40.06
CA ARG A 120 -19.62 14.13 -40.39
C ARG A 120 -18.78 15.08 -39.51
N GLY A 121 -17.65 14.64 -38.94
CA GLY A 121 -16.53 15.53 -38.61
C GLY A 121 -16.83 16.73 -37.70
N ARG A 122 -17.83 16.64 -36.80
CA ARG A 122 -18.08 17.64 -35.75
C ARG A 122 -17.76 17.02 -34.39
N SER A 123 -16.88 17.69 -33.65
CA SER A 123 -16.49 17.36 -32.28
C SER A 123 -17.52 17.87 -31.27
N LEU A 124 -17.98 16.99 -30.37
CA LEU A 124 -18.76 17.37 -29.20
C LEU A 124 -17.81 17.60 -28.02
N SER A 125 -18.04 18.68 -27.28
CA SER A 125 -17.33 19.03 -26.05
C SER A 125 -18.26 18.73 -24.86
N LEU A 126 -17.90 17.76 -24.04
CA LEU A 126 -18.59 17.43 -22.79
C LEU A 126 -17.76 17.97 -21.64
N GLN A 127 -18.33 18.89 -20.83
CA GLN A 127 -17.72 19.30 -19.57
C GLN A 127 -17.87 18.21 -18.51
N LYS A 128 -16.90 18.15 -17.58
CA LYS A 128 -16.93 17.29 -16.39
C LYS A 128 -18.18 17.59 -15.52
N PRO A 129 -18.65 16.64 -14.70
CA PRO A 129 -19.81 16.86 -13.84
C PRO A 129 -19.56 18.03 -12.87
N MET A 130 -20.38 19.06 -12.96
CA MET A 130 -20.38 20.22 -12.08
C MET A 130 -21.52 20.09 -11.06
N TRP A 131 -21.25 20.30 -9.77
CA TRP A 131 -22.13 19.86 -8.69
C TRP A 131 -23.08 20.95 -8.15
N GLU A 132 -22.58 22.15 -7.83
CA GLU A 132 -23.40 23.21 -7.22
C GLU A 132 -23.51 24.46 -8.10
N GLY A 133 -24.67 25.12 -8.04
CA GLY A 133 -24.86 26.43 -8.66
C GLY A 133 -24.25 27.54 -7.81
N PHE A 134 -23.78 28.61 -8.46
CA PHE A 134 -23.34 29.85 -7.78
C PHE A 134 -24.38 30.37 -6.78
N ARG A 135 -25.67 30.19 -7.06
CA ARG A 135 -26.75 30.54 -6.12
C ARG A 135 -26.63 29.79 -4.78
N ASP A 136 -26.33 28.50 -4.80
CA ASP A 136 -26.20 27.68 -3.60
C ASP A 136 -24.90 28.02 -2.83
N LEU A 137 -23.83 28.35 -3.56
CA LEU A 137 -22.58 28.85 -3.00
C LEU A 137 -22.79 30.18 -2.24
N LEU A 138 -23.62 31.07 -2.77
CA LEU A 138 -23.96 32.34 -2.14
C LEU A 138 -24.76 32.14 -0.84
N TYR A 139 -25.64 31.13 -0.78
CA TYR A 139 -26.40 30.81 0.42
C TYR A 139 -25.54 30.21 1.55
N ARG A 140 -24.43 29.56 1.20
CA ARG A 140 -23.47 29.04 2.20
C ARG A 140 -22.55 30.10 2.79
N HIS A 141 -22.39 31.24 2.12
CA HIS A 141 -21.58 32.32 2.67
C HIS A 141 -22.36 33.04 3.79
N PRO A 142 -21.86 33.13 5.04
CA PRO A 142 -22.61 33.70 6.16
C PRO A 142 -23.05 35.16 5.96
N SER A 143 -22.34 35.91 5.11
CA SER A 143 -22.68 37.29 4.76
C SER A 143 -23.60 37.42 3.53
N HIS A 144 -23.98 36.30 2.90
CA HIS A 144 -24.73 36.25 1.64
C HIS A 144 -24.12 37.11 0.52
N ARG A 145 -22.78 37.18 0.48
CA ARG A 145 -22.00 37.93 -0.51
C ARG A 145 -20.78 37.11 -0.90
N PHE A 146 -20.42 37.13 -2.17
CA PHE A 146 -19.13 36.60 -2.61
C PHE A 146 -18.00 37.56 -2.21
N THR A 147 -16.83 37.00 -1.93
CA THR A 147 -15.59 37.77 -1.88
C THR A 147 -15.21 38.24 -3.28
N GLU A 148 -14.42 39.30 -3.38
CA GLU A 148 -14.01 39.85 -4.68
C GLU A 148 -13.28 38.81 -5.53
N ASP A 149 -12.43 37.98 -4.90
CA ASP A 149 -11.67 36.93 -5.58
C ASP A 149 -12.58 35.83 -6.15
N LEU A 150 -13.58 35.39 -5.39
CA LEU A 150 -14.52 34.35 -5.82
C LEU A 150 -15.43 34.86 -6.95
N LEU A 151 -15.89 36.11 -6.85
CA LEU A 151 -16.68 36.76 -7.89
C LEU A 151 -15.88 36.94 -9.18
N ARG A 152 -14.62 37.36 -9.07
CA ARG A 152 -13.72 37.53 -10.22
C ARG A 152 -13.49 36.20 -10.93
N PHE A 153 -13.23 35.12 -10.19
CA PHE A 153 -13.08 33.79 -10.76
C PHE A 153 -14.35 33.31 -11.49
N GLY A 154 -15.51 33.45 -10.83
CA GLY A 154 -16.79 33.06 -11.42
C GLY A 154 -17.11 33.79 -12.73
N LEU A 155 -16.90 35.11 -12.75
CA LEU A 155 -17.14 35.93 -13.95
C LEU A 155 -16.24 35.55 -15.12
N VAL A 156 -14.97 35.20 -14.86
CA VAL A 156 -14.05 34.74 -15.91
C VAL A 156 -14.57 33.46 -16.58
N GLN A 157 -15.04 32.49 -15.80
CA GLN A 157 -15.58 31.24 -16.34
C GLN A 157 -16.86 31.47 -17.16
N VAL A 158 -17.75 32.34 -16.68
CA VAL A 158 -18.98 32.71 -17.41
C VAL A 158 -18.65 33.36 -18.76
N PHE A 159 -17.66 34.24 -18.81
CA PHE A 159 -17.25 34.88 -20.06
C PHE A 159 -16.58 33.92 -21.03
N LEU A 160 -15.77 32.97 -20.55
CA LEU A 160 -15.17 31.94 -21.38
C LEU A 160 -16.24 31.00 -21.97
N ALA A 161 -17.23 30.59 -21.17
CA ALA A 161 -18.34 29.77 -21.65
C ALA A 161 -19.20 30.51 -22.68
N LEU A 162 -19.52 31.79 -22.43
CA LEU A 162 -20.23 32.63 -23.40
C LEU A 162 -19.44 32.84 -24.69
N ASP A 163 -18.12 33.07 -24.60
CA ASP A 163 -17.27 33.21 -25.77
C ASP A 163 -17.27 31.93 -26.59
N TYR A 164 -17.09 30.75 -25.97
CA TYR A 164 -17.17 29.46 -26.67
C TYR A 164 -18.54 29.23 -27.33
N LEU A 165 -19.64 29.53 -26.63
CA LEU A 165 -20.98 29.38 -27.20
C LEU A 165 -21.20 30.31 -28.41
N HIS A 166 -20.75 31.55 -28.33
CA HIS A 166 -20.90 32.54 -29.40
C HIS A 166 -19.94 32.28 -30.57
N THR A 167 -18.68 31.98 -30.29
CA THR A 167 -17.62 31.92 -31.29
C THR A 167 -17.51 30.54 -31.92
N GLU A 168 -17.53 29.46 -31.14
CA GLU A 168 -17.36 28.09 -31.64
C GLU A 168 -18.70 27.43 -31.94
N CYS A 169 -19.66 27.52 -31.03
CA CYS A 169 -20.98 26.87 -31.21
C CYS A 169 -21.97 27.68 -32.05
N LYS A 170 -21.69 28.98 -32.30
CA LYS A 170 -22.56 29.93 -33.00
C LYS A 170 -23.98 30.03 -32.42
N LEU A 171 -24.10 29.88 -31.10
CA LEU A 171 -25.36 29.91 -30.34
C LEU A 171 -25.40 31.14 -29.44
N VAL A 172 -26.42 31.99 -29.57
CA VAL A 172 -26.67 33.12 -28.65
C VAL A 172 -27.51 32.62 -27.47
N HIS A 173 -26.96 32.68 -26.26
CA HIS A 173 -27.64 32.23 -25.04
C HIS A 173 -28.17 33.44 -24.26
N THR A 174 -29.46 33.44 -23.91
CA THR A 174 -30.13 34.58 -23.27
C THR A 174 -30.57 34.35 -21.82
N ASP A 175 -30.12 33.27 -21.15
CA ASP A 175 -30.60 32.92 -19.80
C ASP A 175 -29.47 32.40 -18.90
N ILE A 176 -28.50 33.26 -18.64
CA ILE A 176 -27.47 33.01 -17.61
C ILE A 176 -27.96 33.59 -16.29
N LYS A 177 -28.23 32.71 -15.34
CA LYS A 177 -28.66 33.02 -13.98
C LYS A 177 -27.74 32.28 -12.99
N ALA A 178 -27.65 32.77 -11.75
CA ALA A 178 -26.71 32.24 -10.75
C ALA A 178 -26.95 30.76 -10.39
N ASP A 179 -28.16 30.25 -10.58
CA ASP A 179 -28.53 28.84 -10.42
C ASP A 179 -28.06 27.94 -11.58
N ASN A 180 -27.75 28.52 -12.74
CA ASN A 180 -27.34 27.80 -13.94
C ASN A 180 -25.82 27.86 -14.19
N ILE A 181 -25.09 28.60 -13.36
CA ILE A 181 -23.62 28.65 -13.37
C ILE A 181 -23.14 27.62 -12.37
N LEU A 182 -22.78 26.44 -12.86
CA LEU A 182 -22.31 25.33 -12.03
C LEU A 182 -20.79 25.41 -11.87
N GLN A 183 -20.28 25.07 -10.69
CA GLN A 183 -18.84 25.03 -10.43
C GLN A 183 -18.31 23.59 -10.56
N GLU A 184 -17.14 23.44 -11.19
CA GLU A 184 -16.37 22.19 -11.19
C GLU A 184 -15.93 21.87 -9.75
N ALA A 185 -16.37 20.71 -9.24
CA ALA A 185 -15.79 20.13 -8.04
C ALA A 185 -14.60 19.28 -8.47
N GLU A 186 -13.43 19.88 -8.64
CA GLU A 186 -12.22 19.09 -8.49
C GLU A 186 -12.20 18.62 -7.03
N MET A 187 -12.40 17.32 -6.79
CA MET A 187 -12.05 16.70 -5.50
C MET A 187 -10.55 16.80 -5.20
N GLU A 188 -9.76 17.31 -6.14
CA GLU A 188 -8.36 17.70 -5.97
C GLU A 188 -8.17 19.21 -5.71
N ASN A 189 -9.24 20.02 -5.72
CA ASN A 189 -9.13 21.45 -5.43
C ASN A 189 -9.11 21.67 -3.90
N PRO A 190 -8.15 22.46 -3.36
CA PRO A 190 -8.04 22.76 -1.94
C PRO A 190 -9.31 23.37 -1.32
N SER A 191 -10.21 23.95 -2.11
CA SER A 191 -11.32 24.78 -1.62
C SER A 191 -12.43 24.00 -0.89
N LEU A 192 -12.73 22.74 -1.25
CA LEU A 192 -13.64 21.89 -0.48
C LEU A 192 -12.97 21.30 0.77
N ARG A 193 -11.64 21.11 0.74
CA ARG A 193 -10.84 20.83 1.94
C ARG A 193 -10.78 22.04 2.88
N GLU A 194 -10.85 23.26 2.35
CA GLU A 194 -10.93 24.51 3.12
C GLU A 194 -12.33 24.77 3.71
N PHE A 195 -13.39 24.20 3.13
CA PHE A 195 -14.76 24.38 3.62
C PHE A 195 -15.05 23.65 4.95
N VAL A 196 -14.28 22.60 5.27
CA VAL A 196 -14.23 22.04 6.64
C VAL A 196 -13.10 22.75 7.38
N SER A 197 -13.39 23.95 7.84
CA SER A 197 -12.51 24.85 8.59
C SER A 197 -11.90 24.19 9.84
N GLY A 198 -10.80 23.45 9.65
CA GLY A 198 -9.91 22.98 10.72
C GLY A 198 -10.15 21.56 11.26
N VAL A 199 -11.10 20.79 10.72
CA VAL A 199 -11.26 19.36 11.07
C VAL A 199 -10.86 18.48 9.89
N PRO A 200 -9.73 17.75 9.96
CA PRO A 200 -9.36 16.80 8.91
C PRO A 200 -10.44 15.72 8.74
N LEU A 201 -10.81 15.38 7.49
CA LEU A 201 -11.74 14.30 7.14
C LEU A 201 -11.41 12.97 7.85
N ASP A 202 -10.12 12.76 8.13
CA ASP A 202 -9.59 11.63 8.90
C ASP A 202 -10.17 11.54 10.33
N LYS A 203 -10.33 12.68 11.02
CA LYS A 203 -10.85 12.70 12.41
C LYS A 203 -12.33 12.35 12.46
N LEU A 204 -13.10 12.73 11.45
CA LEU A 204 -14.49 12.30 11.31
C LEU A 204 -14.58 10.78 11.09
N THR A 205 -13.67 10.23 10.29
CA THR A 205 -13.58 8.77 10.10
C THR A 205 -13.22 8.05 11.40
N ILE A 206 -12.25 8.55 12.15
CA ILE A 206 -11.90 8.02 13.49
C ILE A 206 -13.10 8.10 14.44
N SER A 207 -13.84 9.20 14.44
CA SER A 207 -15.05 9.37 15.26
C SER A 207 -16.13 8.35 14.90
N GLN A 208 -16.38 8.11 13.61
CA GLN A 208 -17.34 7.09 13.16
C GLN A 208 -16.90 5.66 13.56
N LEU A 209 -15.62 5.33 13.40
CA LEU A 209 -15.07 4.05 13.83
C LEU A 209 -15.11 3.90 15.36
N GLY A 210 -14.82 4.97 16.09
CA GLY A 210 -14.94 5.02 17.55
C GLY A 210 -16.36 4.78 18.01
N PHE A 211 -17.34 5.44 17.39
CA PHE A 211 -18.76 5.23 17.70
C PHE A 211 -19.24 3.80 17.35
N LEU A 212 -18.77 3.22 16.25
CA LEU A 212 -19.02 1.81 15.93
C LEU A 212 -18.46 0.88 17.04
N ALA A 213 -17.24 1.14 17.51
CA ALA A 213 -16.61 0.40 18.58
C ALA A 213 -17.37 0.59 19.91
N GLN A 214 -17.83 1.79 20.24
CA GLN A 214 -18.68 2.06 21.40
C GLN A 214 -20.00 1.26 21.34
N ARG A 215 -20.67 1.21 20.18
CA ARG A 215 -21.88 0.37 19.99
C ARG A 215 -21.63 -1.13 20.12
N ARG A 216 -20.43 -1.60 19.79
CA ARG A 216 -19.99 -2.99 19.97
C ARG A 216 -19.74 -3.26 21.46
N LEU A 217 -19.00 -2.39 22.13
CA LEU A 217 -18.73 -2.47 23.55
C LEU A 217 -20.02 -2.43 24.38
N ALA A 218 -20.94 -1.50 24.09
CA ALA A 218 -22.21 -1.36 24.81
C ALA A 218 -23.11 -2.61 24.78
N ARG A 219 -22.90 -3.51 23.81
CA ARG A 219 -23.62 -4.80 23.72
C ARG A 219 -22.77 -6.02 24.11
N GLY A 220 -21.60 -5.82 24.72
CA GLY A 220 -20.78 -6.91 25.27
C GLY A 220 -19.74 -7.51 24.32
N VAL A 221 -19.43 -6.85 23.19
CA VAL A 221 -18.38 -7.34 22.28
C VAL A 221 -17.00 -6.98 22.85
N ARG A 222 -16.13 -7.99 22.95
CA ARG A 222 -14.70 -7.78 23.23
C ARG A 222 -14.03 -7.18 22.00
N LEU A 223 -13.51 -5.96 22.14
CA LEU A 223 -12.97 -5.19 21.02
C LEU A 223 -11.63 -5.75 20.51
N ASN A 224 -11.43 -5.73 19.21
CA ASN A 224 -10.14 -6.02 18.58
C ASN A 224 -9.21 -4.78 18.60
N HIS A 225 -8.01 -4.91 18.04
CA HIS A 225 -7.00 -3.84 18.04
C HIS A 225 -7.52 -2.55 17.38
N ALA A 226 -8.11 -2.64 16.19
CA ALA A 226 -8.58 -1.47 15.46
C ALA A 226 -9.74 -0.77 16.18
N GLU A 227 -10.67 -1.55 16.75
CA GLU A 227 -11.81 -1.04 17.50
C GLU A 227 -11.39 -0.36 18.81
N ALA A 228 -10.47 -0.97 19.56
CA ALA A 228 -9.95 -0.40 20.80
C ALA A 228 -9.21 0.92 20.52
N THR A 229 -8.34 0.95 19.50
CA THR A 229 -7.64 2.16 19.07
C THR A 229 -8.62 3.26 18.67
N ALA A 230 -9.62 2.94 17.83
CA ALA A 230 -10.59 3.92 17.36
C ALA A 230 -11.45 4.48 18.50
N LEU A 231 -11.90 3.63 19.43
CA LEU A 231 -12.68 4.06 20.59
C LEU A 231 -11.88 5.02 21.47
N ILE A 232 -10.67 4.62 21.88
CA ILE A 232 -9.85 5.45 22.76
C ILE A 232 -9.49 6.76 22.06
N ALA A 233 -9.08 6.71 20.79
CA ALA A 233 -8.73 7.91 20.03
C ALA A 233 -9.92 8.86 19.89
N SER A 234 -11.11 8.35 19.56
CA SER A 234 -12.33 9.14 19.44
C SER A 234 -12.72 9.80 20.76
N ASN A 235 -12.73 9.06 21.88
CA ASN A 235 -13.11 9.63 23.17
C ASN A 235 -12.10 10.67 23.65
N ILE A 236 -10.81 10.47 23.38
CA ILE A 236 -9.80 11.47 23.71
C ILE A 236 -10.04 12.74 22.88
N GLN A 237 -10.44 12.64 21.61
CA GLN A 237 -10.83 13.83 20.83
C GLN A 237 -12.03 14.56 21.43
N GLU A 238 -13.05 13.85 21.91
CA GLU A 238 -14.20 14.46 22.60
C GLU A 238 -13.79 15.16 23.90
N LEU A 239 -12.95 14.52 24.71
CA LEU A 239 -12.46 15.13 25.95
C LEU A 239 -11.52 16.33 25.70
N ILE A 240 -10.76 16.32 24.61
CA ILE A 240 -10.01 17.50 24.15
C ILE A 240 -10.97 18.62 23.76
N ARG A 241 -12.04 18.29 23.03
CA ARG A 241 -13.06 19.24 22.57
C ARG A 241 -13.77 19.94 23.73
N ASP A 242 -13.99 19.25 24.85
CA ASP A 242 -14.59 19.85 26.05
C ASP A 242 -13.68 20.88 26.73
N GLY A 243 -12.36 20.81 26.53
CA GLY A 243 -11.41 21.81 27.00
C GLY A 243 -11.17 21.81 28.51
N ASN A 244 -11.64 20.78 29.23
CA ASN A 244 -11.55 20.69 30.70
C ASN A 244 -10.38 19.84 31.21
N HIS A 245 -9.58 19.26 30.30
CA HIS A 245 -8.49 18.35 30.64
C HIS A 245 -7.16 18.81 30.04
N THR A 246 -6.08 18.64 30.78
CA THR A 246 -4.72 18.82 30.27
C THR A 246 -4.28 17.59 29.47
N VAL A 247 -3.18 17.71 28.71
CA VAL A 247 -2.55 16.57 28.04
C VAL A 247 -2.26 15.43 29.03
N ALA A 248 -1.72 15.76 30.21
CA ALA A 248 -1.39 14.77 31.23
C ALA A 248 -2.62 14.04 31.78
N ASP A 249 -3.75 14.75 31.97
CA ASP A 249 -5.01 14.13 32.40
C ASP A 249 -5.50 13.13 31.37
N LEU A 250 -5.45 13.49 30.08
CA LEU A 250 -5.91 12.63 28.98
C LEU A 250 -5.01 11.41 28.78
N MET A 251 -3.70 11.55 29.00
CA MET A 251 -2.77 10.41 29.04
C MET A 251 -3.16 9.41 30.12
N ALA A 252 -3.62 9.87 31.28
CA ALA A 252 -4.09 9.01 32.38
C ALA A 252 -5.48 8.42 32.09
N ILE A 253 -6.44 9.24 31.63
CA ILE A 253 -7.81 8.83 31.33
C ILE A 253 -7.83 7.76 30.23
N GLY A 254 -7.02 7.90 29.18
CA GLY A 254 -6.95 6.92 28.09
C GLY A 254 -6.58 5.50 28.54
N LYS A 255 -5.77 5.37 29.62
CA LYS A 255 -5.38 4.07 30.20
C LYS A 255 -6.47 3.38 31.01
N MET A 256 -7.52 4.12 31.36
CA MET A 256 -8.60 3.65 32.23
C MET A 256 -9.85 3.25 31.44
N MET A 257 -9.98 3.64 30.17
CA MET A 257 -11.21 3.40 29.39
C MET A 257 -11.49 1.91 29.18
N LEU A 258 -10.48 1.15 28.75
CA LEU A 258 -10.62 -0.27 28.41
C LEU A 258 -9.70 -1.11 29.30
N GLY A 259 -10.24 -2.24 29.77
CA GLY A 259 -9.51 -3.23 30.56
C GLY A 259 -9.34 -4.53 29.78
N ARG A 260 -8.57 -5.48 30.31
CA ARG A 260 -8.29 -6.77 29.65
C ARG A 260 -9.55 -7.54 29.29
N ARG A 261 -10.63 -7.45 30.09
CA ARG A 261 -11.93 -8.09 29.85
C ARG A 261 -12.69 -7.50 28.66
N HIS A 262 -12.41 -6.25 28.31
CA HIS A 262 -13.13 -5.50 27.28
C HIS A 262 -12.56 -5.67 25.87
N VAL A 263 -11.38 -6.28 25.75
CA VAL A 263 -10.67 -6.45 24.49
C VAL A 263 -10.30 -7.91 24.25
N LEU A 264 -10.01 -8.28 23.00
CA LEU A 264 -9.42 -9.58 22.69
C LEU A 264 -8.01 -9.70 23.30
N PRO A 265 -7.55 -10.92 23.68
CA PRO A 265 -6.28 -11.08 24.38
C PRO A 265 -5.08 -10.47 23.64
N SER A 266 -5.03 -10.63 22.31
CA SER A 266 -3.96 -10.08 21.46
C SER A 266 -3.81 -8.57 21.55
N VAL A 267 -4.88 -7.82 21.85
CA VAL A 267 -4.85 -6.35 21.97
C VAL A 267 -3.88 -5.92 23.07
N THR A 268 -3.82 -6.67 24.18
CA THR A 268 -2.92 -6.37 25.30
C THR A 268 -1.43 -6.43 24.97
N SER A 269 -1.08 -7.14 23.88
CA SER A 269 0.30 -7.32 23.44
C SER A 269 0.64 -6.56 22.16
N THR A 270 -0.35 -5.97 21.50
CA THR A 270 -0.17 -5.30 20.20
C THR A 270 -0.42 -3.80 20.28
N LEU A 271 -1.28 -3.36 21.21
CA LEU A 271 -1.65 -1.96 21.39
C LEU A 271 -0.84 -1.34 22.55
N HIS A 272 0.39 -0.94 22.25
CA HIS A 272 1.30 -0.33 23.23
C HIS A 272 1.16 1.18 23.33
N GLU A 273 0.82 1.85 22.24
CA GLU A 273 0.76 3.31 22.20
C GLU A 273 -0.36 3.77 21.27
N ILE A 274 -1.05 4.82 21.68
CA ILE A 274 -2.01 5.54 20.84
C ILE A 274 -1.60 7.01 20.81
N PHE A 275 -1.53 7.57 19.61
CA PHE A 275 -1.24 8.98 19.37
C PHE A 275 -2.51 9.67 18.93
N VAL A 276 -2.93 10.70 19.68
CA VAL A 276 -4.13 11.48 19.38
C VAL A 276 -3.75 12.96 19.36
N GLU A 277 -3.94 13.62 18.22
CA GLU A 277 -3.84 15.07 18.14
C GLU A 277 -5.23 15.70 18.15
N GLY A 278 -5.41 16.73 18.97
CA GLY A 278 -6.66 17.48 19.06
C GLY A 278 -6.42 18.95 19.32
N THR A 279 -7.42 19.78 19.01
CA THR A 279 -7.37 21.23 19.21
C THR A 279 -7.89 21.57 20.59
N PHE A 280 -6.97 21.73 21.55
CA PHE A 280 -7.27 22.24 22.88
C PHE A 280 -7.61 23.74 22.80
N PRO A 281 -8.17 24.34 23.87
CA PRO A 281 -8.39 25.79 23.93
C PRO A 281 -7.12 26.63 23.66
N SER A 282 -5.94 26.07 23.92
CA SER A 282 -4.63 26.71 23.72
C SER A 282 -3.92 26.30 22.42
N GLY A 283 -4.58 25.59 21.50
CA GLY A 283 -4.03 25.13 20.23
C GLY A 283 -3.93 23.61 20.11
N THR A 284 -3.27 23.12 19.06
CA THR A 284 -3.12 21.67 18.80
C THR A 284 -2.01 21.08 19.67
N TYR A 285 -2.32 20.01 20.40
CA TYR A 285 -1.34 19.23 21.15
C TYR A 285 -1.48 17.74 20.84
N LEU A 286 -0.38 17.01 20.99
CA LEU A 286 -0.33 15.55 20.92
C LEU A 286 -0.55 14.95 22.32
N VAL A 287 -1.48 14.01 22.41
CA VAL A 287 -1.68 13.13 23.56
C VAL A 287 -1.16 11.75 23.17
N THR A 288 -0.22 11.21 23.95
CA THR A 288 0.32 9.86 23.77
C THR A 288 -0.08 8.98 24.95
N ILE A 289 -0.89 7.96 24.68
CA ILE A 289 -1.36 7.02 25.71
C ILE A 289 -0.49 5.78 25.62
N HIS A 290 0.41 5.61 26.58
CA HIS A 290 1.26 4.42 26.70
C HIS A 290 0.56 3.32 27.50
N GLU A 291 0.61 2.09 27.01
CA GLU A 291 -0.05 0.90 27.56
C GLU A 291 -1.53 1.18 27.88
N PRO A 292 -2.36 1.49 26.86
CA PRO A 292 -3.76 1.85 27.04
C PRO A 292 -4.60 0.76 27.72
N ILE A 293 -4.20 -0.51 27.60
CA ILE A 293 -4.87 -1.62 28.29
C ILE A 293 -4.07 -2.01 29.54
N SER A 294 -4.23 -1.22 30.60
CA SER A 294 -3.43 -1.35 31.83
C SER A 294 -4.18 -1.87 33.05
N THR A 295 -5.50 -2.05 32.95
CA THR A 295 -6.37 -2.54 34.02
C THR A 295 -7.04 -3.86 33.65
N GLU A 296 -7.49 -4.64 34.63
CA GLU A 296 -8.34 -5.81 34.38
C GLU A 296 -9.73 -5.39 33.90
N ASP A 297 -10.29 -4.41 34.60
CA ASP A 297 -11.59 -3.81 34.33
C ASP A 297 -11.42 -2.32 34.00
N GLY A 298 -12.08 -1.89 32.92
CA GLY A 298 -12.08 -0.52 32.44
C GLY A 298 -13.23 0.30 33.01
N ASP A 299 -13.10 1.61 32.95
CA ASP A 299 -14.16 2.56 33.25
C ASP A 299 -15.04 2.75 32.00
N LEU A 300 -16.11 1.98 31.92
CA LEU A 300 -17.00 1.97 30.76
C LEU A 300 -17.82 3.26 30.60
N GLU A 301 -18.01 4.04 31.67
CA GLU A 301 -18.58 5.38 31.55
C GLU A 301 -17.64 6.29 30.75
N LYS A 302 -16.32 6.21 31.02
CA LYS A 302 -15.32 6.92 30.22
C LYS A 302 -15.17 6.34 28.81
N ALA A 303 -15.31 5.03 28.64
CA ALA A 303 -15.25 4.38 27.32
C ALA A 303 -16.45 4.70 26.42
N LEU A 304 -17.60 5.04 27.01
CA LEU A 304 -18.83 5.41 26.30
C LEU A 304 -19.13 6.92 26.38
N TYR A 305 -18.16 7.72 26.84
CA TYR A 305 -18.29 9.16 26.95
C TYR A 305 -18.70 9.80 25.60
N GLY A 306 -19.62 10.76 25.65
CA GLY A 306 -20.14 11.46 24.46
C GLY A 306 -21.05 10.63 23.54
N SER A 307 -21.16 9.32 23.74
CA SER A 307 -21.92 8.43 22.84
C SER A 307 -23.43 8.41 23.08
N PHE A 308 -23.87 8.79 24.28
CA PHE A 308 -25.24 8.64 24.79
C PHE A 308 -25.77 7.19 24.77
N LEU A 309 -24.88 6.20 24.66
CA LEU A 309 -25.24 4.79 24.78
C LEU A 309 -25.35 4.39 26.26
N PRO A 310 -26.25 3.44 26.60
CA PRO A 310 -26.31 2.92 27.96
C PRO A 310 -25.01 2.19 28.31
N VAL A 311 -24.53 2.41 29.54
CA VAL A 311 -23.38 1.67 30.06
C VAL A 311 -23.81 0.24 30.37
N PRO A 312 -23.17 -0.78 29.79
CA PRO A 312 -23.54 -2.16 30.02
C PRO A 312 -23.23 -2.61 31.46
N SER A 313 -23.96 -3.62 31.95
CA SER A 313 -23.57 -4.32 33.18
C SER A 313 -22.21 -4.98 32.99
N LYS A 314 -21.37 -4.98 34.03
CA LYS A 314 -20.07 -5.66 34.03
C LYS A 314 -20.18 -7.16 33.74
N ASP A 315 -21.31 -7.78 34.10
CA ASP A 315 -21.53 -9.22 33.96
C ASP A 315 -21.56 -9.71 32.51
N ILE A 316 -21.78 -8.80 31.54
CA ILE A 316 -21.79 -9.20 30.12
C ILE A 316 -20.39 -9.49 29.58
N PHE A 317 -19.34 -9.02 30.27
CA PHE A 317 -17.95 -9.30 29.96
C PHE A 317 -17.42 -10.33 30.96
N PRO A 318 -17.36 -11.63 30.64
CA PRO A 318 -16.85 -12.62 31.58
C PRO A 318 -15.39 -12.36 31.97
N ASP A 319 -14.95 -12.93 33.09
CA ASP A 319 -13.54 -12.88 33.48
C ASP A 319 -12.66 -13.55 32.42
N PRO A 320 -11.46 -13.00 32.14
CA PRO A 320 -10.57 -13.57 31.15
C PRO A 320 -9.97 -14.88 31.68
N HIS A 321 -9.85 -15.90 30.83
CA HIS A 321 -9.09 -17.09 31.21
C HIS A 321 -7.58 -16.75 31.20
N PRO A 322 -6.81 -17.02 32.27
CA PRO A 322 -5.39 -16.62 32.35
C PRO A 322 -4.54 -17.15 31.17
N ASP A 323 -4.84 -18.37 30.71
CA ASP A 323 -4.12 -18.99 29.59
C ASP A 323 -4.32 -18.30 28.24
N ASP A 324 -5.33 -17.45 28.08
CA ASP A 324 -5.55 -16.68 26.85
C ASP A 324 -4.49 -15.59 26.67
N TYR A 325 -3.86 -15.16 27.77
CA TYR A 325 -2.89 -14.07 27.83
C TYR A 325 -1.45 -14.57 28.00
N HIS A 326 -1.23 -15.88 27.84
CA HIS A 326 0.11 -16.45 27.94
C HIS A 326 1.05 -15.76 26.93
N PRO A 327 2.23 -15.24 27.34
CA PRO A 327 3.09 -14.44 26.47
C PRO A 327 3.47 -15.12 25.15
N LEU A 328 3.61 -16.45 25.15
CA LEU A 328 3.92 -17.23 23.92
C LEU A 328 2.74 -17.38 22.95
N LYS A 329 1.50 -17.15 23.39
CA LYS A 329 0.32 -17.13 22.51
C LYS A 329 0.08 -15.76 21.88
N MET A 330 0.82 -14.74 22.31
CA MET A 330 0.66 -13.39 21.78
C MET A 330 1.19 -13.30 20.35
N PRO A 331 0.57 -12.48 19.48
CA PRO A 331 1.05 -12.31 18.12
C PRO A 331 2.49 -11.79 18.09
N GLY A 332 3.35 -12.40 17.27
CA GLY A 332 4.74 -11.96 17.16
C GLY A 332 5.63 -12.28 18.36
N ALA A 333 5.20 -13.16 19.26
CA ALA A 333 5.98 -13.58 20.44
C ALA A 333 7.38 -14.08 20.05
N VAL A 334 8.38 -13.81 20.90
CA VAL A 334 9.77 -14.21 20.69
C VAL A 334 10.27 -15.02 21.87
N ILE A 335 10.95 -16.14 21.59
CA ILE A 335 11.67 -16.94 22.58
C ILE A 335 13.17 -16.81 22.29
N PRO A 336 13.89 -15.96 23.03
CA PRO A 336 15.34 -15.85 22.87
C PRO A 336 16.06 -17.09 23.42
N VAL A 337 17.26 -17.37 22.90
CA VAL A 337 18.10 -18.48 23.37
C VAL A 337 18.48 -18.28 24.86
N LYS A 338 18.00 -19.18 25.74
CA LYS A 338 18.20 -19.10 27.19
C LYS A 338 19.67 -19.25 27.59
N GLY A 339 20.07 -18.54 28.67
CA GLY A 339 21.37 -18.70 29.33
C GLY A 339 22.59 -18.30 28.51
N SER A 340 22.39 -17.78 27.29
CA SER A 340 23.47 -17.30 26.42
C SER A 340 23.62 -15.79 26.52
N ARG A 341 24.87 -15.32 26.41
CA ARG A 341 25.21 -13.90 26.29
C ARG A 341 25.83 -13.67 24.92
N ILE A 342 25.58 -12.51 24.34
CA ILE A 342 26.25 -12.08 23.11
C ILE A 342 27.48 -11.29 23.50
N VAL A 343 28.65 -11.75 23.06
CA VAL A 343 29.92 -11.04 23.24
C VAL A 343 30.03 -10.01 22.11
N LEU A 344 30.29 -8.75 22.47
CA LEU A 344 30.46 -7.67 21.50
C LEU A 344 31.95 -7.47 21.19
N ASN A 345 32.25 -7.09 19.95
CA ASN A 345 33.59 -6.69 19.51
C ASN A 345 34.66 -7.75 19.88
N GLU A 346 34.33 -9.02 19.69
CA GLU A 346 35.19 -10.14 20.08
C GLU A 346 36.54 -10.06 19.36
N GLY A 347 37.62 -10.46 20.04
CA GLY A 347 38.97 -10.47 19.48
C GLY A 347 39.68 -9.11 19.35
N ARG A 348 39.01 -7.98 19.65
CA ARG A 348 39.62 -6.64 19.59
C ARG A 348 40.38 -6.24 20.87
N LYS A 349 41.41 -5.39 20.72
CA LYS A 349 42.17 -4.83 21.84
C LYS A 349 41.33 -3.87 22.67
N ARG A 350 41.55 -3.85 23.98
CA ARG A 350 40.80 -3.02 24.93
C ARG A 350 41.71 -2.23 25.85
N VAL A 351 41.27 -1.04 26.22
CA VAL A 351 41.90 -0.19 27.23
C VAL A 351 40.85 0.38 28.15
N SER A 352 41.19 0.62 29.41
CA SER A 352 40.33 1.32 30.35
C SER A 352 40.93 2.68 30.65
N LEU A 353 40.11 3.74 30.63
CA LEU A 353 40.55 5.12 30.86
C LEU A 353 39.64 5.81 31.87
N LYS A 354 40.23 6.59 32.76
CA LYS A 354 39.50 7.51 33.62
C LYS A 354 39.27 8.82 32.87
N VAL A 355 38.01 9.20 32.71
CA VAL A 355 37.57 10.37 31.95
C VAL A 355 36.87 11.35 32.88
N THR A 356 37.36 12.58 32.93
CA THR A 356 36.85 13.64 33.81
C THR A 356 36.26 14.78 32.98
N SER A 357 35.03 15.17 33.24
CA SER A 357 34.39 16.34 32.62
C SER A 357 34.82 17.62 33.33
N LYS A 358 35.58 18.47 32.64
CA LYS A 358 35.93 19.83 33.06
C LYS A 358 34.97 20.89 32.46
N GLY A 359 33.92 20.44 31.78
CA GLY A 359 32.93 21.31 31.15
C GLY A 359 31.86 21.79 32.13
N ASP A 360 31.15 22.84 31.75
CA ASP A 360 30.01 23.43 32.47
C ASP A 360 28.65 22.89 31.99
N ARG A 361 28.66 22.02 30.97
CA ARG A 361 27.48 21.39 30.37
C ARG A 361 27.68 19.88 30.26
N PRO A 362 26.59 19.11 30.20
CA PRO A 362 26.67 17.67 30.00
C PRO A 362 27.28 17.32 28.64
N ILE A 363 28.13 16.29 28.63
CA ILE A 363 28.76 15.75 27.44
C ILE A 363 28.37 14.28 27.31
N GLN A 364 27.94 13.85 26.12
CA GLN A 364 27.55 12.46 25.87
C GLN A 364 28.27 11.95 24.63
N VAL A 365 28.94 10.79 24.76
CA VAL A 365 29.77 10.20 23.71
C VAL A 365 29.16 8.86 23.29
N GLY A 366 28.83 8.75 22.00
CA GLY A 366 28.22 7.55 21.41
C GLY A 366 29.23 6.41 21.19
N SER A 367 28.72 5.19 21.12
CA SER A 367 29.48 3.92 20.98
C SER A 367 30.57 3.97 19.91
N HIS A 368 30.26 4.50 18.73
CA HIS A 368 31.13 4.48 17.56
C HIS A 368 31.91 5.79 17.33
N TYR A 369 31.84 6.73 18.26
CA TYR A 369 32.61 7.97 18.15
C TYR A 369 34.10 7.71 18.40
N HIS A 370 34.97 8.24 17.53
CA HIS A 370 36.42 8.19 17.69
C HIS A 370 36.83 8.87 19.00
N PHE A 371 37.23 8.09 20.01
CA PHE A 371 37.27 8.60 21.39
C PHE A 371 38.33 9.69 21.58
N ILE A 372 39.44 9.62 20.84
CA ILE A 372 40.46 10.67 20.79
C ILE A 372 39.92 12.05 20.39
N ALA A 373 38.87 12.10 19.57
CA ALA A 373 38.25 13.33 19.10
C ALA A 373 37.14 13.85 20.03
N ALA A 374 36.86 13.15 21.15
CA ALA A 374 35.80 13.54 22.07
C ALA A 374 36.03 14.94 22.65
N ASN A 375 34.95 15.60 23.07
CA ASN A 375 34.89 17.02 23.43
C ASN A 375 36.16 17.52 24.17
N PRO A 376 36.70 18.72 23.82
CA PRO A 376 37.90 19.29 24.45
C PRO A 376 37.86 19.35 25.98
N TYR A 377 36.68 19.48 26.58
CA TYR A 377 36.50 19.57 28.04
C TYR A 377 36.48 18.20 28.75
N LEU A 378 36.54 17.08 28.01
CA LEU A 378 36.81 15.78 28.60
C LEU A 378 38.32 15.59 28.73
N ASP A 379 38.78 15.43 29.96
CA ASP A 379 40.18 15.21 30.30
C ASP A 379 40.47 13.74 30.57
N PHE A 380 41.37 13.18 29.77
CA PHE A 380 41.80 11.78 29.82
C PHE A 380 43.09 11.58 29.01
N ASP A 381 43.61 10.35 29.01
CA ASP A 381 44.76 9.97 28.20
C ASP A 381 44.35 9.78 26.72
N ARG A 382 44.45 10.85 25.93
CA ARG A 382 44.11 10.86 24.51
C ARG A 382 45.03 9.95 23.69
N LEU A 383 46.29 9.79 24.11
CA LEU A 383 47.26 8.93 23.42
C LEU A 383 46.79 7.47 23.48
N LYS A 384 46.37 7.00 24.65
CA LYS A 384 45.81 5.64 24.82
C LYS A 384 44.47 5.43 24.10
N SER A 385 43.73 6.49 23.81
CA SER A 385 42.46 6.40 23.06
C SER A 385 42.60 6.46 21.54
N TYR A 386 43.81 6.67 21.01
CA TYR A 386 44.04 6.80 19.57
C TYR A 386 43.73 5.49 18.83
N GLY A 387 42.77 5.50 17.92
CA GLY A 387 42.29 4.30 17.24
C GLY A 387 41.29 3.47 18.06
N TYR A 388 40.69 4.05 19.11
CA TYR A 388 39.70 3.38 19.95
C TYR A 388 38.36 4.12 19.97
N ARG A 389 37.30 3.35 20.26
CA ARG A 389 35.92 3.80 20.51
C ARG A 389 35.37 3.14 21.79
N LEU A 390 34.21 3.55 22.29
CA LEU A 390 33.63 2.95 23.49
C LEU A 390 33.27 1.46 23.26
N ASP A 391 33.60 0.59 24.22
CA ASP A 391 33.18 -0.83 24.21
C ASP A 391 31.84 -1.00 24.92
N ILE A 392 30.79 -0.51 24.26
CA ILE A 392 29.40 -0.53 24.73
C ILE A 392 28.48 -0.97 23.57
N PRO A 393 27.22 -1.36 23.84
CA PRO A 393 26.28 -1.75 22.79
C PRO A 393 26.16 -0.68 21.70
N ALA A 394 26.13 -1.13 20.44
CA ALA A 394 25.97 -0.25 19.28
C ALA A 394 24.75 0.67 19.45
N GLY A 395 24.87 1.92 19.01
CA GLY A 395 23.80 2.91 19.18
C GLY A 395 23.65 3.53 20.58
N THR A 396 24.31 3.01 21.63
CA THR A 396 24.28 3.61 22.99
C THR A 396 25.36 4.67 23.20
N ALA A 397 25.38 5.30 24.37
CA ALA A 397 26.33 6.35 24.72
C ALA A 397 26.63 6.39 26.22
N ILE A 398 27.79 6.94 26.59
CA ILE A 398 28.11 7.30 27.98
C ILE A 398 27.97 8.81 28.15
N ARG A 399 27.23 9.20 29.19
CA ARG A 399 26.97 10.59 29.57
C ARG A 399 27.87 11.01 30.73
N PHE A 400 28.39 12.22 30.68
CA PHE A 400 29.21 12.87 31.70
C PHE A 400 28.53 14.19 32.08
N GLU A 401 28.08 14.32 33.32
CA GLU A 401 27.61 15.61 33.85
C GLU A 401 28.81 16.54 34.13
N PRO A 402 28.60 17.86 34.31
CA PRO A 402 29.67 18.77 34.71
C PRO A 402 30.39 18.30 35.99
N GLY A 403 31.71 18.13 35.93
CA GLY A 403 32.52 17.63 37.05
C GLY A 403 32.55 16.10 37.23
N ASP A 404 31.74 15.35 36.47
CA ASP A 404 31.72 13.88 36.57
C ASP A 404 33.08 13.28 36.21
N THR A 405 33.43 12.19 36.90
CA THR A 405 34.55 11.34 36.54
C THR A 405 34.10 9.90 36.43
N LYS A 406 34.35 9.26 35.29
CA LYS A 406 33.96 7.86 35.05
C LYS A 406 35.11 7.09 34.42
N THR A 407 35.27 5.85 34.83
CA THR A 407 36.15 4.90 34.13
C THR A 407 35.37 4.26 33.01
N VAL A 408 35.88 4.32 31.78
CA VAL A 408 35.26 3.74 30.59
C VAL A 408 36.17 2.70 29.96
N THR A 409 35.57 1.68 29.37
CA THR A 409 36.29 0.70 28.54
C THR A 409 36.18 1.12 27.09
N LEU A 410 37.32 1.15 26.41
CA LEU A 410 37.42 1.38 24.98
C LEU A 410 37.86 0.11 24.27
N VAL A 411 37.45 -0.03 23.01
CA VAL A 411 37.83 -1.10 22.09
C VAL A 411 38.41 -0.51 20.81
N GLU A 412 39.42 -1.17 20.25
CA GLU A 412 40.06 -0.76 19.00
C GLU A 412 39.02 -0.74 17.85
N ILE A 413 39.14 0.23 16.94
CA ILE A 413 38.33 0.22 15.71
C ILE A 413 38.75 -0.95 14.80
N GLY A 414 37.81 -1.51 14.06
CA GLY A 414 38.05 -2.58 13.08
C GLY A 414 38.41 -2.04 11.69
N GLY A 415 38.31 -2.91 10.69
CA GLY A 415 38.41 -2.54 9.28
C GLY A 415 39.79 -2.00 8.89
N ASN A 416 39.82 -0.96 8.05
CA ASN A 416 41.06 -0.32 7.60
C ASN A 416 41.79 0.45 8.70
N LYS A 417 41.14 0.65 9.86
CA LYS A 417 41.60 1.46 10.99
C LYS A 417 41.94 2.88 10.55
N GLU A 418 40.96 3.54 9.94
CA GLU A 418 41.09 4.90 9.45
C GLU A 418 40.10 5.85 10.16
N ILE A 419 40.61 6.96 10.67
CA ILE A 419 39.82 7.94 11.40
C ILE A 419 39.42 9.06 10.45
N HIS A 420 38.12 9.36 10.41
CA HIS A 420 37.57 10.52 9.73
C HIS A 420 36.58 11.25 10.63
N GLY A 421 36.31 12.51 10.30
CA GLY A 421 35.30 13.31 10.99
C GLY A 421 35.70 13.89 12.33
N GLY A 422 34.71 14.11 13.19
CA GLY A 422 34.89 14.68 14.53
C GLY A 422 35.48 16.09 14.49
N SER A 423 36.64 16.29 15.12
CA SER A 423 37.35 17.58 15.11
C SER A 423 38.29 17.75 13.91
N PHE A 424 38.42 16.74 13.05
CA PHE A 424 39.37 16.68 11.93
C PHE A 424 40.86 16.61 12.34
N LEU A 425 41.17 16.70 13.64
CA LEU A 425 42.55 16.82 14.13
C LEU A 425 43.32 15.50 14.15
N ALA A 426 42.61 14.37 14.24
CA ALA A 426 43.19 13.01 14.31
C ALA A 426 42.92 12.18 13.03
N ASN A 427 42.56 12.82 11.93
CA ASN A 427 42.18 12.14 10.69
C ASN A 427 43.35 11.37 10.05
N GLY A 428 42.99 10.29 9.37
CA GLY A 428 43.89 9.42 8.61
C GLY A 428 44.05 8.04 9.25
N LYS A 429 44.90 7.22 8.61
CA LYS A 429 45.17 5.86 9.06
C LYS A 429 45.80 5.86 10.45
N VAL A 430 45.35 4.95 11.32
CA VAL A 430 45.90 4.79 12.66
C VAL A 430 47.36 4.34 12.56
N ASP A 431 48.27 5.25 12.90
CA ASP A 431 49.72 5.06 12.85
C ASP A 431 50.34 5.58 14.14
N ILE A 432 50.78 4.66 15.01
CA ILE A 432 51.31 5.01 16.34
C ILE A 432 52.54 5.92 16.25
N THR A 433 53.28 5.90 15.13
CA THR A 433 54.46 6.76 14.94
C THR A 433 54.12 8.24 14.81
N LYS A 434 52.85 8.56 14.50
CA LYS A 434 52.34 9.94 14.39
C LYS A 434 51.53 10.37 15.60
N ALA A 435 51.39 9.51 16.60
CA ALA A 435 50.49 9.76 17.72
C ALA A 435 50.89 11.02 18.50
N ASP A 436 52.18 11.21 18.77
CA ASP A 436 52.69 12.40 19.48
C ASP A 436 52.37 13.71 18.72
N GLU A 437 52.53 13.71 17.39
CA GLU A 437 52.18 14.86 16.54
C GLU A 437 50.68 15.20 16.63
N ILE A 438 49.82 14.18 16.63
CA ILE A 438 48.37 14.34 16.75
C ILE A 438 48.01 14.89 18.14
N ILE A 439 48.65 14.40 19.20
CA ILE A 439 48.41 14.89 20.57
C ILE A 439 48.83 16.35 20.72
N GLU A 440 49.99 16.74 20.19
CA GLU A 440 50.41 18.13 20.17
C GLU A 440 49.39 19.02 19.46
N ARG A 441 48.85 18.55 18.33
CA ARG A 441 47.84 19.28 17.56
C ARG A 441 46.53 19.44 18.35
N LEU A 442 46.08 18.39 19.04
CA LEU A 442 44.91 18.42 19.91
C LEU A 442 45.11 19.38 21.09
N GLN A 443 46.27 19.34 21.76
CA GLN A 443 46.59 20.25 22.85
C GLN A 443 46.65 21.71 22.39
N LYS A 444 47.26 21.99 21.22
CA LYS A 444 47.25 23.33 20.58
C LYS A 444 45.82 23.81 20.28
N ALA A 445 44.91 22.89 19.96
CA ALA A 445 43.50 23.18 19.75
C ALA A 445 42.66 23.23 21.05
N GLY A 446 43.29 23.09 22.23
CA GLY A 446 42.64 23.22 23.53
C GLY A 446 41.96 21.95 24.06
N PHE A 447 42.27 20.79 23.50
CA PHE A 447 41.76 19.52 24.03
C PHE A 447 42.50 19.11 25.30
N ALA A 448 41.76 18.92 26.40
CA ALA A 448 42.32 18.47 27.66
C ALA A 448 42.94 17.08 27.51
N HIS A 449 44.15 16.93 28.03
CA HIS A 449 44.89 15.69 28.01
C HIS A 449 45.72 15.55 29.28
N THR A 450 45.54 14.43 29.98
CA THR A 450 46.36 14.03 31.12
C THR A 450 46.85 12.60 30.89
N PRO A 451 48.15 12.36 30.69
CA PRO A 451 48.71 11.02 30.57
C PRO A 451 48.42 10.18 31.82
N GLU A 452 47.98 8.94 31.64
CA GLU A 452 47.87 7.99 32.74
C GLU A 452 49.16 7.16 32.85
N PRO A 453 49.63 6.82 34.07
CA PRO A 453 50.83 6.00 34.24
C PRO A 453 50.78 4.72 33.41
N ALA A 454 51.95 4.23 32.97
CA ALA A 454 52.07 2.90 32.39
C ALA A 454 51.82 1.86 33.50
N GLY A 455 50.55 1.48 33.69
CA GLY A 455 50.17 0.33 34.50
C GLY A 455 50.21 -0.96 33.68
N ASP A 456 50.32 -2.10 34.34
CA ASP A 456 50.19 -3.41 33.70
C ASP A 456 48.87 -3.46 32.91
N MET A 457 48.94 -3.88 31.64
CA MET A 457 47.74 -4.13 30.84
C MET A 457 47.02 -5.36 31.38
N ALA A 458 46.22 -5.17 32.43
CA ALA A 458 45.31 -6.19 32.91
C ALA A 458 44.39 -6.61 31.75
N HIS A 459 44.15 -7.90 31.62
CA HIS A 459 43.18 -8.41 30.65
C HIS A 459 41.81 -7.80 30.98
N ILE A 460 41.21 -7.10 30.00
CA ILE A 460 39.86 -6.56 30.11
C ILE A 460 38.95 -7.46 29.28
N ASP A 461 38.02 -8.13 29.96
CA ASP A 461 37.03 -9.00 29.31
C ASP A 461 36.17 -8.21 28.31
N ALA A 462 35.73 -8.90 27.27
CA ALA A 462 34.85 -8.31 26.27
C ALA A 462 33.49 -7.94 26.87
N HIS A 463 32.96 -6.77 26.47
CA HIS A 463 31.60 -6.42 26.83
C HIS A 463 30.63 -7.47 26.28
N SER A 464 29.66 -7.87 27.09
CA SER A 464 28.65 -8.83 26.68
C SER A 464 27.26 -8.35 27.10
N MET A 465 26.25 -8.77 26.34
CA MET A 465 24.85 -8.45 26.58
C MET A 465 24.04 -9.73 26.79
N ASP A 466 23.00 -9.66 27.62
CA ASP A 466 21.98 -10.71 27.63
C ASP A 466 21.17 -10.69 26.32
N ARG A 467 20.67 -11.85 25.92
CA ARG A 467 19.91 -12.01 24.66
C ARG A 467 18.63 -11.18 24.61
N GLU A 468 17.94 -10.97 25.73
CA GLU A 468 16.70 -10.18 25.75
C GLU A 468 16.98 -8.70 25.50
N SER A 469 18.02 -8.14 26.11
CA SER A 469 18.48 -6.79 25.86
C SER A 469 18.92 -6.60 24.42
N TYR A 470 19.64 -7.57 23.85
CA TYR A 470 20.00 -7.56 22.43
C TYR A 470 18.77 -7.53 21.53
N LEU A 471 17.82 -8.45 21.76
CA LEU A 471 16.55 -8.53 21.03
C LEU A 471 15.78 -7.21 21.04
N ARG A 472 15.73 -6.54 22.19
CA ARG A 472 15.05 -5.24 22.34
C ARG A 472 15.71 -4.13 21.52
N MET A 473 17.02 -4.19 21.34
CA MET A 473 17.81 -3.14 20.69
C MET A 473 17.98 -3.36 19.18
N PHE A 474 18.31 -4.58 18.76
CA PHE A 474 18.74 -4.88 17.39
C PHE A 474 17.83 -5.88 16.68
N GLY A 475 16.90 -6.53 17.39
CA GLY A 475 16.06 -7.58 16.83
C GLY A 475 16.62 -8.98 17.09
N ALA A 476 15.99 -9.97 16.46
CA ALA A 476 16.33 -11.37 16.69
C ALA A 476 17.76 -11.68 16.23
N ALA A 477 18.34 -12.75 16.77
CA ALA A 477 19.63 -13.27 16.37
C ALA A 477 19.56 -14.80 16.22
N THR A 478 20.65 -15.41 15.74
CA THR A 478 20.72 -16.86 15.49
C THR A 478 20.20 -17.69 16.66
N GLY A 479 19.26 -18.60 16.38
CA GLY A 479 18.65 -19.52 17.33
C GLY A 479 17.39 -19.02 18.03
N ASP A 480 17.07 -17.73 17.97
CA ASP A 480 15.83 -17.20 18.54
C ASP A 480 14.61 -17.72 17.76
N LEU A 481 13.50 -17.96 18.46
CA LEU A 481 12.23 -18.37 17.85
C LEU A 481 11.26 -17.20 17.81
N ILE A 482 10.56 -17.02 16.68
CA ILE A 482 9.59 -15.95 16.47
C ILE A 482 8.27 -16.54 15.99
N ARG A 483 7.16 -16.20 16.65
CA ARG A 483 5.81 -16.56 16.22
C ARG A 483 5.38 -15.66 15.07
N LEU A 484 4.82 -16.24 14.01
CA LEU A 484 4.39 -15.48 12.84
C LEU A 484 2.97 -14.94 13.01
N GLY A 485 2.87 -13.63 13.30
CA GLY A 485 1.58 -12.98 13.50
C GLY A 485 0.76 -13.69 14.59
N SER A 486 -0.53 -13.85 14.35
CA SER A 486 -1.46 -14.55 15.26
C SER A 486 -1.47 -16.08 15.09
N THR A 487 -0.63 -16.64 14.22
CA THR A 487 -0.62 -18.08 13.90
C THR A 487 0.21 -18.88 14.91
N ASP A 488 0.03 -20.20 14.94
CA ASP A 488 0.92 -21.11 15.70
C ASP A 488 2.20 -21.51 14.95
N LEU A 489 2.57 -20.81 13.88
CA LEU A 489 3.83 -21.02 13.17
C LEU A 489 4.97 -20.29 13.89
N TRP A 490 6.08 -21.00 14.11
CA TRP A 490 7.28 -20.49 14.75
C TRP A 490 8.47 -20.66 13.81
N VAL A 491 9.22 -19.59 13.59
CA VAL A 491 10.47 -19.64 12.83
C VAL A 491 11.66 -19.52 13.76
N LYS A 492 12.71 -20.29 13.48
CA LYS A 492 14.01 -20.18 14.13
C LYS A 492 14.97 -19.44 13.21
N VAL A 493 15.65 -18.41 13.73
CA VAL A 493 16.69 -17.71 12.98
C VAL A 493 17.85 -18.65 12.69
N GLU A 494 18.12 -18.91 11.41
CA GLU A 494 19.09 -19.92 10.95
C GLU A 494 20.53 -19.41 11.02
N LYS A 495 20.72 -18.14 10.72
CA LYS A 495 22.02 -17.45 10.74
C LYS A 495 21.81 -15.95 10.96
N ASP A 496 22.87 -15.29 11.39
CA ASP A 496 22.95 -13.85 11.56
C ASP A 496 24.23 -13.39 10.89
N LEU A 497 24.09 -12.50 9.90
CA LEU A 497 25.20 -11.97 9.11
C LEU A 497 25.76 -10.67 9.69
N THR A 498 25.27 -10.23 10.86
CA THR A 498 25.80 -9.06 11.56
C THR A 498 27.17 -9.34 12.20
N SER A 499 27.83 -8.27 12.64
CA SER A 499 29.02 -8.33 13.48
C SER A 499 28.66 -7.77 14.86
N PHE A 500 28.60 -8.61 15.88
CA PHE A 500 28.13 -8.19 17.21
C PHE A 500 28.96 -7.05 17.80
N GLY A 501 28.33 -5.91 18.07
CA GLY A 501 28.95 -4.67 18.52
C GLY A 501 29.21 -3.62 17.42
N ASP A 502 29.08 -4.00 16.15
CA ASP A 502 29.14 -3.13 14.96
C ASP A 502 27.79 -3.09 14.20
N GLU A 503 26.67 -3.32 14.89
CA GLU A 503 25.32 -3.22 14.31
C GLU A 503 25.06 -1.81 13.76
N CYS A 504 24.52 -1.77 12.55
CA CYS A 504 24.12 -0.52 11.92
C CYS A 504 22.84 -0.01 12.59
N THR A 505 22.96 1.07 13.37
CA THR A 505 21.81 1.74 13.99
C THR A 505 21.81 3.23 13.69
N PHE A 506 20.66 3.77 13.31
CA PHE A 506 20.48 5.18 12.97
C PHE A 506 19.75 5.97 14.07
N GLY A 507 20.18 7.21 14.29
CA GLY A 507 19.58 8.14 15.25
C GLY A 507 20.60 9.03 15.96
N GLY A 508 20.10 9.93 16.81
CA GLY A 508 20.93 10.86 17.59
C GLY A 508 21.94 10.12 18.46
N GLY A 509 23.24 10.31 18.19
CA GLY A 509 24.34 9.69 18.93
C GLY A 509 24.61 8.21 18.62
N LYS A 510 23.95 7.63 17.60
CA LYS A 510 24.08 6.20 17.26
C LYS A 510 25.26 5.87 16.33
N THR A 511 25.24 4.68 15.73
CA THR A 511 26.32 4.10 14.90
C THR A 511 26.48 4.79 13.55
N LEU A 512 25.41 4.93 12.77
CA LEU A 512 25.44 5.46 11.40
C LEU A 512 25.54 6.99 11.40
N ARG A 513 26.77 7.49 11.60
CA ARG A 513 27.14 8.90 11.57
C ARG A 513 28.48 9.06 10.87
N GLU A 514 28.75 10.27 10.37
CA GLU A 514 29.95 10.62 9.61
C GLU A 514 31.24 10.16 10.29
N GLY A 515 32.14 9.54 9.52
CA GLY A 515 33.41 8.97 9.97
C GLY A 515 33.28 7.74 10.88
N MET A 516 32.05 7.35 11.24
CA MET A 516 31.74 6.25 12.15
C MET A 516 31.15 5.10 11.33
N GLY A 517 29.91 4.68 11.54
CA GLY A 517 29.25 3.69 10.68
C GLY A 517 28.89 4.21 9.29
N GLN A 518 28.87 5.53 9.08
CA GLN A 518 28.77 6.15 7.76
C GLN A 518 30.18 6.54 7.29
N ALA A 519 30.65 5.94 6.21
CA ALA A 519 31.94 6.20 5.60
C ALA A 519 32.02 7.62 5.03
N SER A 520 33.15 8.27 5.23
CA SER A 520 33.42 9.63 4.75
C SER A 520 34.15 9.59 3.41
N GLY A 521 33.88 10.57 2.54
CA GLY A 521 34.56 10.71 1.25
C GLY A 521 34.17 9.70 0.17
N ARG A 522 33.06 8.98 0.35
CA ARG A 522 32.53 8.01 -0.62
C ARG A 522 31.51 8.65 -1.55
N CYS A 523 31.67 8.42 -2.84
CA CYS A 523 30.75 8.92 -3.87
C CYS A 523 29.56 7.98 -4.07
N SER A 524 28.56 8.43 -4.83
CA SER A 524 27.37 7.63 -5.19
C SER A 524 27.73 6.30 -5.82
N ASP A 525 28.84 6.18 -6.55
CA ASP A 525 29.25 4.94 -7.22
C ASP A 525 29.71 3.85 -6.24
N GLU A 526 30.20 4.24 -5.07
CA GLU A 526 30.68 3.31 -4.03
C GLU A 526 29.61 3.06 -2.95
N ALA A 527 28.83 4.08 -2.61
CA ALA A 527 27.83 4.02 -1.55
C ALA A 527 26.50 3.40 -2.04
N LEU A 528 25.71 2.92 -1.08
CA LEU A 528 24.32 2.52 -1.27
C LEU A 528 23.40 3.73 -1.43
N ASP A 529 22.28 3.57 -2.11
CA ASP A 529 21.20 4.57 -2.10
C ASP A 529 20.35 4.43 -0.83
N THR A 530 20.11 3.19 -0.40
CA THR A 530 19.38 2.89 0.83
C THR A 530 19.93 1.63 1.49
N VAL A 531 19.96 1.59 2.82
CA VAL A 531 20.25 0.40 3.61
C VAL A 531 19.08 0.06 4.52
N ILE A 532 18.59 -1.18 4.46
CA ILE A 532 17.68 -1.73 5.48
C ILE A 532 18.56 -2.43 6.51
N THR A 533 18.52 -1.95 7.76
CA THR A 533 19.43 -2.43 8.82
C THR A 533 18.79 -3.52 9.69
N ASN A 534 19.56 -4.52 10.11
CA ASN A 534 19.15 -5.56 11.06
C ASN A 534 17.82 -6.28 10.71
N ALA A 535 17.61 -6.57 9.42
CA ALA A 535 16.38 -7.18 8.92
C ALA A 535 16.34 -8.69 9.21
N LEU A 536 15.24 -9.19 9.80
CA LEU A 536 14.93 -10.62 9.78
C LEU A 536 14.30 -10.97 8.43
N ILE A 537 15.09 -11.52 7.52
CA ILE A 537 14.64 -11.96 6.20
C ILE A 537 13.93 -13.31 6.34
N ILE A 538 12.72 -13.40 5.81
CA ILE A 538 12.01 -14.67 5.57
C ILE A 538 11.81 -14.78 4.06
N ASP A 539 12.49 -15.75 3.46
CA ASP A 539 12.45 -16.02 2.03
C ASP A 539 12.52 -17.54 1.79
N TRP A 540 12.20 -17.99 0.58
CA TRP A 540 12.32 -19.41 0.22
C TRP A 540 13.77 -19.91 0.42
N SER A 541 14.75 -19.03 0.19
CA SER A 541 16.18 -19.34 0.30
C SER A 541 16.69 -19.42 1.74
N GLY A 542 15.98 -18.88 2.73
CA GLY A 542 16.49 -18.82 4.11
C GLY A 542 15.64 -17.98 5.07
N ILE A 543 15.86 -18.22 6.37
CA ILE A 543 15.31 -17.40 7.46
C ILE A 543 16.48 -16.89 8.30
N TYR A 544 16.89 -15.64 8.10
CA TYR A 544 18.13 -15.14 8.68
C TYR A 544 18.17 -13.63 8.85
N VAL A 545 19.12 -13.15 9.66
CA VAL A 545 19.31 -11.73 9.95
C VAL A 545 20.44 -11.17 9.11
N ALA A 546 20.20 -10.02 8.47
CA ALA A 546 21.21 -9.30 7.68
C ALA A 546 20.80 -7.83 7.47
N ASP A 547 21.75 -6.99 7.09
CA ASP A 547 21.45 -5.74 6.39
C ASP A 547 21.15 -6.03 4.90
N ILE A 548 20.33 -5.19 4.27
CA ILE A 548 20.02 -5.24 2.84
C ILE A 548 20.45 -3.91 2.21
N GLY A 549 21.35 -3.98 1.23
CA GLY A 549 21.82 -2.82 0.48
C GLY A 549 21.07 -2.67 -0.83
N ILE A 550 20.54 -1.47 -1.08
CA ILE A 550 19.78 -1.11 -2.27
C ILE A 550 20.52 -0.02 -3.05
N LYS A 551 20.57 -0.18 -4.37
CA LYS A 551 21.14 0.78 -5.29
C LYS A 551 20.47 0.68 -6.66
N GLU A 552 20.12 1.83 -7.24
CA GLU A 552 19.42 1.95 -8.53
C GLU A 552 18.19 1.04 -8.59
N GLY A 553 17.44 1.00 -7.48
CA GLY A 553 16.24 0.19 -7.30
C GLY A 553 16.43 -1.32 -7.22
N ASN A 554 17.66 -1.83 -7.15
CA ASN A 554 17.99 -3.25 -7.05
C ASN A 554 18.65 -3.60 -5.72
N ILE A 555 18.51 -4.85 -5.30
CA ILE A 555 19.24 -5.42 -4.17
C ILE A 555 20.69 -5.68 -4.63
N VAL A 556 21.66 -4.96 -4.10
CA VAL A 556 23.08 -5.08 -4.51
C VAL A 556 23.95 -5.81 -3.49
N GLY A 557 23.43 -6.02 -2.28
CA GLY A 557 24.10 -6.80 -1.24
C GLY A 557 23.16 -7.20 -0.11
N ILE A 558 23.40 -8.38 0.46
CA ILE A 558 22.75 -8.88 1.67
C ILE A 558 23.85 -9.40 2.58
N GLY A 559 23.99 -8.84 3.78
CA GLY A 559 25.12 -9.13 4.66
C GLY A 559 25.31 -8.05 5.70
N LYS A 560 26.56 -7.61 5.91
CA LYS A 560 26.91 -6.55 6.86
C LYS A 560 27.21 -5.26 6.11
N ALA A 561 26.43 -4.22 6.37
CA ALA A 561 26.65 -2.87 5.86
C ALA A 561 27.51 -2.04 6.82
N GLY A 562 27.87 -0.82 6.41
CA GLY A 562 28.46 0.19 7.29
C GLY A 562 29.70 0.83 6.69
N ASN A 563 30.70 1.08 7.53
CA ASN A 563 31.94 1.73 7.12
C ASN A 563 33.14 0.76 7.22
N PRO A 564 33.75 0.36 6.08
CA PRO A 564 34.90 -0.54 6.09
C PRO A 564 36.15 0.08 6.76
N ASP A 565 36.16 1.39 7.01
CA ASP A 565 37.29 2.06 7.61
C ASP A 565 37.40 1.80 9.12
N ILE A 566 36.29 1.44 9.78
CA ILE A 566 36.23 1.25 11.24
C ILE A 566 35.51 -0.03 11.69
N MET A 567 34.89 -0.77 10.77
CA MET A 567 34.11 -1.99 11.06
C MET A 567 34.66 -3.17 10.27
N ASP A 568 34.72 -4.34 10.93
CA ASP A 568 35.11 -5.58 10.27
C ASP A 568 33.94 -6.17 9.46
N GLY A 569 34.27 -6.85 8.36
CA GLY A 569 33.32 -7.66 7.60
C GLY A 569 32.30 -6.86 6.75
N VAL A 570 32.48 -5.54 6.60
CA VAL A 570 31.59 -4.74 5.73
C VAL A 570 31.72 -5.23 4.29
N HIS A 571 30.59 -5.61 3.70
CA HIS A 571 30.59 -6.09 2.32
C HIS A 571 30.99 -4.94 1.37
N PRO A 572 31.87 -5.15 0.37
CA PRO A 572 32.39 -4.08 -0.49
C PRO A 572 31.32 -3.26 -1.23
N LYS A 573 30.15 -3.86 -1.50
CA LYS A 573 28.99 -3.20 -2.13
C LYS A 573 27.96 -2.65 -1.14
N MET A 574 28.26 -2.65 0.16
CA MET A 574 27.32 -2.25 1.23
C MET A 574 27.87 -1.12 2.10
N ILE A 575 28.63 -0.22 1.47
CA ILE A 575 29.16 0.97 2.13
C ILE A 575 28.02 1.96 2.35
N VAL A 576 27.86 2.41 3.59
CA VAL A 576 26.94 3.50 3.94
C VAL A 576 27.69 4.81 3.79
N GLY A 577 27.28 5.65 2.85
CA GLY A 577 27.89 6.95 2.59
C GLY A 577 26.94 8.10 2.93
N ALA A 578 27.35 9.33 2.58
CA ALA A 578 26.51 10.52 2.80
C ALA A 578 25.23 10.55 1.95
N GLY A 579 25.21 9.83 0.81
CA GLY A 579 24.04 9.70 -0.06
C GLY A 579 23.12 8.53 0.27
N THR A 580 23.41 7.76 1.34
CA THR A 580 22.65 6.56 1.70
C THR A 580 21.52 6.90 2.68
N ASP A 581 20.27 6.59 2.32
CA ASP A 581 19.14 6.62 3.24
C ASP A 581 19.07 5.36 4.11
N VAL A 582 18.34 5.41 5.23
CA VAL A 582 18.29 4.30 6.20
C VAL A 582 16.85 3.91 6.53
N ILE A 583 16.57 2.61 6.36
CA ILE A 583 15.36 1.97 6.83
C ILE A 583 15.72 1.04 8.00
N SER A 584 14.96 1.16 9.09
CA SER A 584 15.15 0.39 10.33
C SER A 584 14.39 -0.94 10.25
N GLY A 585 15.13 -2.02 10.05
CA GLY A 585 14.61 -3.39 9.98
C GLY A 585 14.61 -4.12 11.33
N GLU A 586 15.23 -3.56 12.39
CA GLU A 586 15.23 -4.19 13.70
C GLU A 586 13.80 -4.48 14.19
N ARG A 587 13.58 -5.68 14.72
CA ARG A 587 12.25 -6.16 15.18
C ARG A 587 11.17 -6.17 14.09
N ASN A 588 11.57 -6.22 12.82
CA ASN A 588 10.70 -6.40 11.67
C ASN A 588 11.14 -7.62 10.85
N ILE A 589 10.18 -8.26 10.19
CA ILE A 589 10.41 -9.27 9.16
C ILE A 589 10.43 -8.57 7.80
N ILE A 590 11.36 -8.94 6.93
CA ILE A 590 11.38 -8.53 5.52
C ILE A 590 11.13 -9.74 4.63
N THR A 591 10.21 -9.61 3.69
CA THR A 591 9.96 -10.59 2.62
C THR A 591 10.09 -9.92 1.26
N ALA A 592 10.18 -10.72 0.21
CA ALA A 592 9.87 -10.22 -1.13
C ALA A 592 8.42 -9.74 -1.19
N GLY A 593 8.15 -8.80 -2.09
CA GLY A 593 6.78 -8.46 -2.48
C GLY A 593 6.09 -9.65 -3.15
N GLY A 594 4.82 -9.87 -2.81
CA GLY A 594 4.07 -10.99 -3.36
C GLY A 594 3.75 -10.79 -4.84
N VAL A 595 3.63 -11.91 -5.55
CA VAL A 595 3.38 -12.02 -6.98
C VAL A 595 2.06 -12.74 -7.18
N ASP A 596 1.01 -11.97 -7.44
CA ASP A 596 -0.32 -12.53 -7.73
C ASP A 596 -0.47 -12.74 -9.22
N THR A 597 -0.63 -13.99 -9.63
CA THR A 597 -0.67 -14.38 -11.05
C THR A 597 -2.06 -14.70 -11.57
N HIS A 598 -3.12 -14.44 -10.80
CA HIS A 598 -4.50 -14.63 -11.26
C HIS A 598 -5.34 -13.39 -11.00
N ILE A 599 -4.99 -12.29 -11.68
CA ILE A 599 -5.68 -11.00 -11.56
C ILE A 599 -6.69 -10.80 -12.69
N HIS A 600 -7.92 -10.46 -12.33
CA HIS A 600 -8.89 -9.87 -13.26
C HIS A 600 -8.83 -8.35 -13.12
N PHE A 601 -8.39 -7.65 -14.16
CA PHE A 601 -8.28 -6.18 -14.17
C PHE A 601 -9.67 -5.53 -14.33
N ILE A 602 -10.49 -5.63 -13.28
CA ILE A 602 -11.88 -5.16 -13.22
C ILE A 602 -11.93 -3.69 -12.79
N THR A 603 -11.14 -3.30 -11.78
CA THR A 603 -11.08 -1.91 -11.29
C THR A 603 -9.65 -1.53 -10.86
N PRO A 604 -9.20 -0.28 -11.10
CA PRO A 604 -7.90 0.20 -10.60
C PRO A 604 -7.78 0.17 -9.06
N ASP A 605 -8.89 0.20 -8.30
CA ASP A 605 -8.86 0.17 -6.84
C ASP A 605 -8.17 -1.09 -6.28
N GLN A 606 -8.13 -2.17 -7.07
CA GLN A 606 -7.43 -3.41 -6.71
C GLN A 606 -5.93 -3.21 -6.48
N VAL A 607 -5.31 -2.18 -7.08
CA VAL A 607 -3.89 -1.88 -6.92
C VAL A 607 -3.58 -1.43 -5.49
N ASP A 608 -4.38 -0.51 -4.95
CA ASP A 608 -4.23 -0.03 -3.57
C ASP A 608 -4.41 -1.19 -2.58
N GLU A 609 -5.42 -2.04 -2.78
CA GLU A 609 -5.70 -3.20 -1.93
C GLU A 609 -4.58 -4.26 -2.00
N ALA A 610 -4.06 -4.53 -3.20
CA ALA A 610 -2.94 -5.44 -3.41
C ALA A 610 -1.68 -4.93 -2.70
N LEU A 611 -1.32 -3.66 -2.89
CA LEU A 611 -0.19 -3.03 -2.19
C LEU A 611 -0.38 -3.03 -0.67
N ALA A 612 -1.58 -2.68 -0.17
CA ALA A 612 -1.88 -2.69 1.25
C ALA A 612 -1.72 -4.09 1.89
N SER A 613 -1.84 -5.16 1.10
CA SER A 613 -1.61 -6.55 1.54
C SER A 613 -0.18 -7.07 1.33
N GLY A 614 0.71 -6.29 0.70
CA GLY A 614 2.10 -6.69 0.42
C GLY A 614 2.33 -7.38 -0.94
N ILE A 615 1.37 -7.29 -1.87
CA ILE A 615 1.57 -7.69 -3.28
C ILE A 615 2.23 -6.54 -4.04
N THR A 616 3.26 -6.84 -4.84
CA THR A 616 3.99 -5.85 -5.65
C THR A 616 3.99 -6.18 -7.14
N THR A 617 3.42 -7.32 -7.53
CA THR A 617 3.25 -7.72 -8.92
C THR A 617 1.85 -8.29 -9.15
N MET A 618 1.16 -7.75 -10.15
CA MET A 618 -0.16 -8.20 -10.61
C MET A 618 -0.05 -8.75 -12.03
N PHE A 619 -0.32 -10.04 -12.20
CA PHE A 619 -0.30 -10.72 -13.49
C PHE A 619 -1.67 -11.33 -13.79
N GLY A 620 -2.22 -11.02 -14.97
CA GLY A 620 -3.57 -11.43 -15.36
C GLY A 620 -4.11 -10.60 -16.52
N GLY A 621 -5.43 -10.45 -16.66
CA GLY A 621 -6.01 -9.81 -17.86
C GLY A 621 -7.36 -9.14 -17.60
N GLY A 622 -7.75 -8.24 -18.48
CA GLY A 622 -9.01 -7.50 -18.36
C GLY A 622 -8.98 -6.13 -19.03
N THR A 623 -10.18 -5.56 -19.20
CA THR A 623 -10.38 -4.23 -19.80
C THR A 623 -11.34 -3.36 -18.98
N GLY A 624 -11.32 -3.49 -17.65
CA GLY A 624 -12.37 -2.95 -16.76
C GLY A 624 -13.55 -3.91 -16.62
N PRO A 625 -14.71 -3.48 -16.05
CA PRO A 625 -15.80 -4.34 -15.60
C PRO A 625 -16.71 -4.82 -16.75
N SER A 626 -16.11 -5.31 -17.84
CA SER A 626 -16.82 -5.97 -18.92
C SER A 626 -17.22 -7.39 -18.50
N THR A 627 -18.29 -7.93 -19.09
CA THR A 627 -18.70 -9.33 -18.84
C THR A 627 -17.54 -10.32 -19.06
N GLY A 628 -16.73 -10.09 -20.10
CA GLY A 628 -15.56 -10.93 -20.38
C GLY A 628 -14.47 -10.84 -19.32
N THR A 629 -14.19 -9.65 -18.78
CA THR A 629 -13.20 -9.47 -17.70
C THR A 629 -13.72 -10.03 -16.38
N ASN A 630 -15.00 -9.82 -16.07
CA ASN A 630 -15.61 -10.29 -14.83
C ASN A 630 -15.59 -11.83 -14.72
N ALA A 631 -15.47 -12.52 -15.85
CA ALA A 631 -15.35 -13.97 -15.92
C ALA A 631 -13.93 -14.46 -16.21
N THR A 632 -13.11 -13.72 -16.97
CA THR A 632 -11.85 -14.26 -17.51
C THR A 632 -10.69 -13.26 -17.44
N THR A 633 -9.49 -13.73 -17.07
CA THR A 633 -8.23 -12.96 -17.14
C THR A 633 -7.74 -12.79 -18.57
N CYS A 634 -8.50 -12.08 -19.42
CA CYS A 634 -8.20 -11.89 -20.83
C CYS A 634 -8.25 -10.41 -21.20
N THR A 635 -7.19 -9.89 -21.80
CA THR A 635 -7.16 -8.60 -22.50
C THR A 635 -7.17 -8.85 -24.01
N PRO A 636 -8.34 -8.92 -24.67
CA PRO A 636 -8.44 -9.43 -26.03
C PRO A 636 -7.99 -8.41 -27.09
N GLY A 637 -7.00 -8.81 -27.88
CA GLY A 637 -6.58 -8.09 -29.09
C GLY A 637 -5.65 -6.87 -28.87
N PRO A 638 -5.00 -6.37 -29.94
CA PRO A 638 -3.91 -5.39 -29.82
C PRO A 638 -4.31 -4.02 -29.24
N ASN A 639 -5.51 -3.53 -29.56
CA ASN A 639 -5.95 -2.21 -29.10
C ASN A 639 -6.19 -2.19 -27.59
N HIS A 640 -6.82 -3.23 -27.05
CA HIS A 640 -7.02 -3.35 -25.61
C HIS A 640 -5.70 -3.57 -24.88
N MET A 641 -4.79 -4.38 -25.44
CA MET A 641 -3.46 -4.57 -24.88
C MET A 641 -2.71 -3.24 -24.72
N LYS A 642 -2.64 -2.44 -25.80
CA LYS A 642 -2.06 -1.11 -25.78
C LYS A 642 -2.69 -0.21 -24.70
N ASN A 643 -4.02 -0.15 -24.67
CA ASN A 643 -4.73 0.74 -23.73
C ASN A 643 -4.51 0.33 -22.28
N MET A 644 -4.45 -0.97 -21.97
CA MET A 644 -4.19 -1.45 -20.62
C MET A 644 -2.75 -1.19 -20.18
N ILE A 645 -1.77 -1.37 -21.07
CA ILE A 645 -0.38 -0.99 -20.78
C ILE A 645 -0.30 0.51 -20.44
N GLN A 646 -0.97 1.37 -21.22
CA GLN A 646 -1.03 2.81 -20.95
C GLN A 646 -1.78 3.14 -19.65
N ALA A 647 -2.82 2.39 -19.30
CA ALA A 647 -3.58 2.61 -18.07
C ALA A 647 -2.80 2.20 -16.81
N CYS A 648 -1.85 1.28 -16.94
CA CYS A 648 -1.05 0.76 -15.82
C CYS A 648 0.22 1.58 -15.51
N ASP A 649 0.63 2.49 -16.40
CA ASP A 649 1.96 3.13 -16.42
C ASP A 649 2.26 3.99 -15.17
N ASP A 650 1.23 4.57 -14.54
CA ASP A 650 1.38 5.48 -13.39
C ASP A 650 1.35 4.77 -12.03
N PHE A 651 1.07 3.46 -11.98
CA PHE A 651 0.96 2.74 -10.70
C PHE A 651 2.33 2.24 -10.23
N PRO A 652 2.65 2.36 -8.92
CA PRO A 652 3.86 1.77 -8.34
C PRO A 652 3.64 0.26 -8.13
N MET A 653 3.57 -0.50 -9.23
CA MET A 653 3.21 -1.92 -9.27
C MET A 653 3.82 -2.54 -10.54
N ASN A 654 4.28 -3.78 -10.47
CA ASN A 654 4.67 -4.50 -11.69
C ASN A 654 3.43 -5.13 -12.32
N PHE A 655 3.29 -5.07 -13.64
CA PHE A 655 2.17 -5.67 -14.36
C PHE A 655 2.63 -6.69 -15.41
N GLY A 656 1.94 -7.82 -15.47
CA GLY A 656 1.95 -8.71 -16.64
C GLY A 656 0.53 -8.90 -17.16
N ILE A 657 0.32 -8.69 -18.46
CA ILE A 657 -1.02 -8.69 -19.05
C ILE A 657 -1.19 -9.91 -19.96
N THR A 658 -2.24 -10.70 -19.76
CA THR A 658 -2.55 -11.88 -20.54
C THR A 658 -3.53 -11.58 -21.66
N GLY A 659 -3.26 -12.15 -22.84
CA GLY A 659 -4.22 -12.21 -23.96
C GLY A 659 -5.19 -13.38 -23.81
N LYS A 660 -6.14 -13.47 -24.74
CA LYS A 660 -7.06 -14.62 -24.86
C LYS A 660 -6.40 -15.74 -25.68
N GLY A 661 -6.34 -16.94 -25.13
CA GLY A 661 -5.77 -18.15 -25.74
C GLY A 661 -6.76 -19.03 -26.52
N ASN A 662 -8.06 -18.75 -26.42
CA ASN A 662 -9.12 -19.57 -27.03
C ASN A 662 -9.29 -19.32 -28.53
N ASP A 663 -8.39 -19.86 -29.34
CA ASP A 663 -8.54 -19.92 -30.80
C ASP A 663 -7.92 -21.21 -31.33
N SER A 664 -8.57 -21.86 -32.30
CA SER A 664 -8.03 -23.05 -32.98
C SER A 664 -7.13 -22.70 -34.18
N GLN A 665 -6.88 -21.40 -34.38
CA GLN A 665 -5.96 -20.86 -35.39
C GLN A 665 -4.98 -19.86 -34.73
N PRO A 666 -3.69 -19.87 -35.09
CA PRO A 666 -2.67 -19.17 -34.32
C PRO A 666 -2.61 -17.65 -34.56
N GLN A 667 -3.26 -17.12 -35.60
CA GLN A 667 -3.06 -15.74 -36.09
C GLN A 667 -3.39 -14.69 -35.02
N SER A 668 -4.55 -14.81 -34.37
CA SER A 668 -4.97 -13.86 -33.33
C SER A 668 -4.25 -14.08 -31.99
N LEU A 669 -3.73 -15.29 -31.74
CA LEU A 669 -2.91 -15.52 -30.55
C LEU A 669 -1.55 -14.80 -30.68
N ARG A 670 -0.92 -14.92 -31.85
CA ARG A 670 0.34 -14.26 -32.18
C ARG A 670 0.25 -12.74 -32.16
N GLU A 671 -0.85 -12.16 -32.66
CA GLU A 671 -1.01 -10.70 -32.69
C GLU A 671 -1.11 -10.11 -31.28
N GLN A 672 -1.74 -10.82 -30.34
CA GLN A 672 -1.87 -10.38 -28.96
C GLN A 672 -0.52 -10.37 -28.23
N ILE A 673 0.29 -11.43 -28.40
CA ILE A 673 1.65 -11.48 -27.83
C ILE A 673 2.52 -10.36 -28.41
N ARG A 674 2.51 -10.18 -29.75
CA ARG A 674 3.24 -9.07 -30.39
C ARG A 674 2.80 -7.69 -29.93
N ALA A 675 1.55 -7.55 -29.49
CA ALA A 675 1.02 -6.29 -28.96
C ALA A 675 1.41 -6.03 -27.49
N GLY A 676 2.00 -7.00 -26.80
CA GLY A 676 2.48 -6.87 -25.42
C GLY A 676 1.91 -7.87 -24.42
N ALA A 677 1.17 -8.91 -24.86
CA ALA A 677 0.73 -9.95 -23.92
C ALA A 677 1.93 -10.74 -23.38
N ALA A 678 2.03 -10.84 -22.05
CA ALA A 678 3.06 -11.61 -21.33
C ALA A 678 2.70 -13.11 -21.16
N GLY A 679 1.51 -13.50 -21.60
CA GLY A 679 0.98 -14.87 -21.54
C GLY A 679 -0.40 -14.94 -22.18
N LEU A 680 -0.96 -16.15 -22.29
CA LEU A 680 -2.30 -16.37 -22.83
C LEU A 680 -3.15 -17.19 -21.87
N LYS A 681 -4.40 -16.76 -21.63
CA LYS A 681 -5.39 -17.50 -20.83
C LYS A 681 -6.33 -18.30 -21.73
N LEU A 682 -6.38 -19.61 -21.54
CA LEU A 682 -7.46 -20.49 -21.98
C LEU A 682 -8.55 -20.52 -20.91
N HIS A 683 -9.80 -20.31 -21.31
CA HIS A 683 -10.95 -20.32 -20.40
C HIS A 683 -12.16 -21.06 -20.98
N GLU A 684 -12.93 -21.76 -20.15
CA GLU A 684 -14.11 -22.52 -20.62
C GLU A 684 -15.21 -21.63 -21.19
N ASP A 685 -15.46 -20.46 -20.60
CA ASP A 685 -16.41 -19.44 -21.09
C ASP A 685 -16.13 -18.97 -22.53
N TRP A 686 -14.90 -19.15 -23.03
CA TRP A 686 -14.51 -18.89 -24.42
C TRP A 686 -14.31 -20.19 -25.24
N GLY A 687 -14.55 -21.36 -24.66
CA GLY A 687 -14.37 -22.69 -25.23
C GLY A 687 -12.96 -23.24 -24.99
N CYS A 688 -12.78 -24.02 -23.92
CA CYS A 688 -11.48 -24.63 -23.56
C CYS A 688 -11.31 -26.03 -24.20
N THR A 689 -11.39 -26.07 -25.53
CA THR A 689 -11.38 -27.33 -26.30
C THR A 689 -9.95 -27.84 -26.55
N PRO A 690 -9.76 -29.16 -26.81
CA PRO A 690 -8.46 -29.71 -27.18
C PRO A 690 -7.75 -29.00 -28.35
N ALA A 691 -8.50 -28.49 -29.33
CA ALA A 691 -7.94 -27.76 -30.47
C ALA A 691 -7.41 -26.38 -30.08
N ALA A 692 -8.14 -25.66 -29.21
CA ALA A 692 -7.69 -24.36 -28.68
C ALA A 692 -6.47 -24.55 -27.75
N ILE A 693 -6.50 -25.59 -26.89
CA ILE A 693 -5.39 -25.96 -26.02
C ILE A 693 -4.12 -26.19 -26.85
N ASP A 694 -4.19 -27.05 -27.87
CA ASP A 694 -3.02 -27.39 -28.70
C ASP A 694 -2.45 -26.19 -29.45
N THR A 695 -3.34 -25.35 -30.01
CA THR A 695 -2.94 -24.15 -30.76
C THR A 695 -2.31 -23.11 -29.84
N CYS A 696 -2.91 -22.85 -28.68
CA CYS A 696 -2.40 -21.88 -27.71
C CYS A 696 -1.03 -22.29 -27.18
N LEU A 697 -0.86 -23.56 -26.77
CA LEU A 697 0.43 -24.07 -26.31
C LEU A 697 1.50 -23.99 -27.40
N SER A 698 1.16 -24.29 -28.65
CA SER A 698 2.10 -24.16 -29.78
C SER A 698 2.56 -22.72 -30.00
N VAL A 699 1.67 -21.73 -29.79
CA VAL A 699 2.01 -20.31 -29.89
C VAL A 699 2.80 -19.85 -28.66
N CYS A 700 2.46 -20.31 -27.46
CA CYS A 700 3.22 -20.05 -26.24
C CYS A 700 4.68 -20.56 -26.35
N ASP A 701 4.89 -21.77 -26.88
CA ASP A 701 6.22 -22.33 -27.16
C ASP A 701 6.99 -21.48 -28.20
N GLU A 702 6.30 -20.97 -29.23
CA GLU A 702 6.91 -20.12 -30.28
C GLU A 702 7.45 -18.80 -29.72
N TYR A 703 6.79 -18.23 -28.70
CA TYR A 703 7.08 -16.90 -28.16
C TYR A 703 7.71 -16.89 -26.77
N ASP A 704 7.90 -18.06 -26.17
CA ASP A 704 8.42 -18.23 -24.81
C ASP A 704 7.60 -17.45 -23.75
N VAL A 705 6.27 -17.65 -23.79
CA VAL A 705 5.33 -17.08 -22.81
C VAL A 705 4.49 -18.18 -22.17
N GLN A 706 4.04 -17.96 -20.94
CA GLN A 706 3.26 -18.97 -20.23
C GLN A 706 1.83 -19.11 -20.80
N CYS A 707 1.34 -20.36 -20.84
CA CYS A 707 -0.06 -20.68 -21.06
C CYS A 707 -0.75 -20.92 -19.72
N LEU A 708 -1.83 -20.18 -19.46
CA LEU A 708 -2.62 -20.28 -18.23
C LEU A 708 -3.98 -20.87 -18.59
N ILE A 709 -4.49 -21.81 -17.80
CA ILE A 709 -5.70 -22.55 -18.17
C ILE A 709 -6.71 -22.66 -17.03
N HIS A 710 -7.96 -22.39 -17.40
CA HIS A 710 -9.18 -22.82 -16.74
C HIS A 710 -9.82 -23.86 -17.67
N THR A 711 -9.92 -25.11 -17.22
CA THR A 711 -10.31 -26.25 -18.07
C THR A 711 -11.82 -26.40 -18.22
N ASP A 712 -12.28 -27.31 -19.09
CA ASP A 712 -13.68 -27.54 -19.42
C ASP A 712 -14.44 -28.22 -18.26
N THR A 713 -15.11 -27.44 -17.40
CA THR A 713 -15.85 -27.97 -16.24
C THR A 713 -16.96 -28.91 -16.67
N LEU A 714 -17.61 -28.59 -17.80
CA LEU A 714 -18.74 -29.34 -18.35
C LEU A 714 -18.34 -30.70 -18.91
N ASN A 715 -17.05 -30.92 -19.15
CA ASN A 715 -16.52 -32.06 -19.90
C ASN A 715 -17.14 -32.15 -21.31
N GLU A 716 -17.46 -31.00 -21.92
CA GLU A 716 -18.15 -30.92 -23.21
C GLU A 716 -17.30 -31.53 -24.34
N SER A 717 -16.01 -31.22 -24.36
CA SER A 717 -15.06 -31.70 -25.36
C SER A 717 -14.28 -32.94 -24.91
N GLY A 718 -14.48 -33.41 -23.68
CA GLY A 718 -13.81 -34.55 -23.08
C GLY A 718 -13.63 -34.38 -21.57
N PHE A 719 -13.21 -35.45 -20.89
CA PHE A 719 -12.80 -35.44 -19.50
C PHE A 719 -11.37 -34.90 -19.35
N VAL A 720 -10.88 -34.82 -18.12
CA VAL A 720 -9.56 -34.28 -17.78
C VAL A 720 -8.43 -34.96 -18.56
N GLU A 721 -8.55 -36.26 -18.87
CA GLU A 721 -7.54 -37.01 -19.63
C GLU A 721 -7.40 -36.49 -21.07
N GLN A 722 -8.49 -36.01 -21.70
CA GLN A 722 -8.42 -35.46 -23.05
C GLN A 722 -7.71 -34.09 -23.06
N SER A 723 -7.95 -33.25 -22.05
CA SER A 723 -7.20 -32.01 -21.87
C SER A 723 -5.72 -32.29 -21.61
N ILE A 724 -5.41 -33.27 -20.75
CA ILE A 724 -4.02 -33.72 -20.50
C ILE A 724 -3.35 -34.21 -21.79
N GLN A 725 -4.05 -35.02 -22.59
CA GLN A 725 -3.54 -35.45 -23.90
C GLN A 725 -3.29 -34.28 -24.85
N ALA A 726 -4.14 -33.25 -24.83
CA ALA A 726 -3.96 -32.04 -25.63
C ALA A 726 -2.75 -31.20 -25.18
N PHE A 727 -2.35 -31.28 -23.90
CA PHE A 727 -1.13 -30.64 -23.43
C PHE A 727 0.12 -31.19 -24.11
N LYS A 728 0.14 -32.48 -24.47
CA LYS A 728 1.29 -33.14 -25.12
C LYS A 728 2.60 -32.94 -24.35
N ASP A 729 2.53 -33.09 -23.02
CA ASP A 729 3.64 -32.89 -22.07
C ASP A 729 4.29 -31.49 -22.07
N ARG A 730 3.68 -30.48 -22.72
CA ARG A 730 4.14 -29.09 -22.68
C ARG A 730 3.82 -28.43 -21.34
N VAL A 731 4.62 -27.43 -20.98
CA VAL A 731 4.45 -26.67 -19.74
C VAL A 731 3.14 -25.89 -19.79
N ILE A 732 2.36 -25.98 -18.71
CA ILE A 732 1.11 -25.21 -18.58
C ILE A 732 0.82 -24.89 -17.11
N HIS A 733 0.33 -23.67 -16.87
CA HIS A 733 -0.11 -23.23 -15.55
C HIS A 733 -1.61 -23.49 -15.38
N THR A 734 -1.96 -24.48 -14.55
CA THR A 734 -3.36 -24.73 -14.18
C THR A 734 -3.78 -23.82 -13.05
N TYR A 735 -4.73 -22.92 -13.33
CA TYR A 735 -5.36 -22.10 -12.30
C TYR A 735 -6.33 -22.91 -11.44
N HIS A 736 -6.58 -22.40 -10.22
CA HIS A 736 -7.55 -22.93 -9.23
C HIS A 736 -7.73 -24.45 -9.33
N THR A 737 -6.60 -25.14 -9.22
CA THR A 737 -6.43 -26.55 -9.63
C THR A 737 -7.37 -27.50 -8.90
N GLU A 738 -7.86 -27.13 -7.73
CA GLU A 738 -8.87 -27.89 -6.99
C GLU A 738 -10.23 -27.97 -7.70
N GLY A 739 -10.60 -26.94 -8.46
CA GLY A 739 -11.75 -26.93 -9.34
C GLY A 739 -12.95 -26.10 -8.89
N ALA A 740 -13.01 -25.57 -7.66
CA ALA A 740 -14.09 -24.65 -7.26
C ALA A 740 -14.09 -23.35 -8.06
N GLY A 741 -12.90 -22.83 -8.40
CA GLY A 741 -12.71 -21.72 -9.35
C GLY A 741 -12.90 -22.12 -10.83
N GLY A 742 -13.04 -23.42 -11.09
CA GLY A 742 -13.44 -24.00 -12.39
C GLY A 742 -12.42 -24.97 -12.96
N GLY A 743 -12.93 -25.88 -13.79
CA GLY A 743 -12.20 -26.99 -14.39
C GLY A 743 -12.95 -28.31 -14.28
N HIS A 744 -12.52 -29.30 -15.07
CA HIS A 744 -13.15 -30.63 -15.20
C HIS A 744 -13.74 -31.15 -13.89
N ALA A 745 -15.07 -31.30 -13.86
CA ALA A 745 -15.76 -31.81 -12.69
C ALA A 745 -15.84 -33.35 -12.73
N PRO A 746 -15.49 -34.07 -11.65
CA PRO A 746 -15.03 -33.56 -10.34
C PRO A 746 -13.50 -33.57 -10.15
N ASP A 747 -12.72 -33.98 -11.15
CA ASP A 747 -11.37 -34.54 -10.97
C ASP A 747 -10.23 -33.72 -11.59
N ILE A 748 -10.45 -32.45 -11.92
CA ILE A 748 -9.39 -31.53 -12.36
C ILE A 748 -8.19 -31.51 -11.40
N ILE A 749 -8.40 -31.68 -10.09
CA ILE A 749 -7.34 -31.72 -9.09
C ILE A 749 -6.29 -32.81 -9.35
N SER A 750 -6.62 -33.86 -10.12
CA SER A 750 -5.69 -34.92 -10.50
C SER A 750 -4.49 -34.42 -11.31
N VAL A 751 -4.58 -33.26 -11.98
CA VAL A 751 -3.49 -32.73 -12.81
C VAL A 751 -2.20 -32.46 -12.03
N VAL A 752 -2.28 -32.31 -10.70
CA VAL A 752 -1.11 -32.12 -9.82
C VAL A 752 -0.09 -33.27 -9.88
N GLN A 753 -0.48 -34.44 -10.39
CA GLN A 753 0.42 -35.60 -10.53
C GLN A 753 1.35 -35.50 -11.76
N HIS A 754 1.11 -34.56 -12.68
CA HIS A 754 1.83 -34.46 -13.93
C HIS A 754 3.02 -33.47 -13.83
N PRO A 755 4.22 -33.85 -14.33
CA PRO A 755 5.44 -33.08 -14.12
C PRO A 755 5.50 -31.77 -14.93
N ASN A 756 4.72 -31.65 -15.99
CA ASN A 756 4.64 -30.47 -16.86
C ASN A 756 3.62 -29.43 -16.37
N ILE A 757 2.88 -29.73 -15.30
CA ILE A 757 1.85 -28.85 -14.74
C ILE A 757 2.46 -27.96 -13.67
N LEU A 758 2.15 -26.67 -13.71
CA LEU A 758 2.47 -25.69 -12.67
C LEU A 758 1.18 -25.31 -11.93
N PRO A 759 0.79 -26.03 -10.86
CA PRO A 759 -0.54 -25.86 -10.26
C PRO A 759 -0.60 -24.69 -9.28
N SER A 760 -1.63 -23.85 -9.43
CA SER A 760 -1.99 -22.83 -8.44
C SER A 760 -3.40 -23.04 -7.89
N SER A 761 -3.62 -22.46 -6.71
CA SER A 761 -4.92 -22.28 -6.07
C SER A 761 -5.32 -20.82 -6.01
N THR A 762 -6.61 -20.55 -6.08
CA THR A 762 -7.19 -19.24 -5.77
C THR A 762 -7.64 -19.21 -4.32
N ASN A 763 -7.82 -18.00 -3.77
CA ASN A 763 -7.78 -17.84 -2.32
C ASN A 763 -9.10 -18.04 -1.54
N PRO A 764 -10.32 -18.03 -2.09
CA PRO A 764 -11.52 -18.19 -1.25
C PRO A 764 -11.69 -19.58 -0.65
N THR A 765 -11.21 -20.63 -1.33
CA THR A 765 -11.23 -22.00 -0.77
C THR A 765 -10.21 -22.17 0.37
N ARG A 766 -9.34 -21.19 0.60
CA ARG A 766 -8.13 -21.33 1.42
C ARG A 766 -8.31 -20.72 2.83
N PRO A 767 -8.05 -21.48 3.90
CA PRO A 767 -8.19 -22.92 3.96
C PRO A 767 -9.67 -23.34 3.96
N PHE A 768 -9.93 -24.66 3.97
CA PHE A 768 -11.29 -25.17 4.16
C PHE A 768 -11.84 -24.80 5.55
N THR A 769 -12.95 -24.07 5.61
CA THR A 769 -13.62 -23.64 6.85
C THR A 769 -15.11 -23.96 6.83
N LEU A 770 -15.79 -23.73 7.96
CA LEU A 770 -17.23 -23.98 8.09
C LEU A 770 -18.08 -23.25 7.05
N ASN A 771 -17.72 -22.02 6.68
CA ASN A 771 -18.51 -21.21 5.74
C ASN A 771 -18.08 -21.37 4.29
N THR A 772 -17.01 -22.15 4.02
CA THR A 772 -16.42 -22.20 2.68
C THR A 772 -17.42 -22.72 1.65
N LEU A 773 -18.15 -23.80 1.93
CA LEU A 773 -19.11 -24.36 0.97
C LEU A 773 -20.27 -23.40 0.67
N ASP A 774 -20.91 -22.90 1.73
CA ASP A 774 -22.10 -22.05 1.60
C ASP A 774 -21.80 -20.76 0.84
N GLU A 775 -20.64 -20.16 1.10
CA GLU A 775 -20.18 -18.97 0.38
C GLU A 775 -19.97 -19.24 -1.12
N HIS A 776 -19.35 -20.38 -1.45
CA HIS A 776 -18.92 -20.66 -2.82
C HIS A 776 -20.09 -21.00 -3.76
N LEU A 777 -21.13 -21.67 -3.26
CA LEU A 777 -22.27 -22.02 -4.09
C LEU A 777 -22.95 -20.76 -4.66
N ASP A 778 -23.22 -19.77 -3.80
CA ASP A 778 -23.82 -18.50 -4.23
C ASP A 778 -22.84 -17.67 -5.09
N MET A 779 -21.54 -17.69 -4.77
CA MET A 779 -20.51 -16.97 -5.52
C MET A 779 -20.38 -17.46 -6.96
N VAL A 780 -20.31 -18.78 -7.19
CA VAL A 780 -20.27 -19.38 -8.53
C VAL A 780 -21.49 -18.95 -9.34
N MET A 781 -22.68 -18.98 -8.72
CA MET A 781 -23.91 -18.61 -9.39
C MET A 781 -23.88 -17.15 -9.89
N VAL A 782 -23.30 -16.23 -9.12
CA VAL A 782 -23.15 -14.83 -9.52
C VAL A 782 -22.06 -14.65 -10.58
N CYS A 783 -20.86 -15.19 -10.37
CA CYS A 783 -19.71 -14.98 -11.25
C CYS A 783 -19.94 -15.52 -12.66
N HIS A 784 -20.60 -16.68 -12.79
CA HIS A 784 -20.89 -17.31 -14.09
C HIS A 784 -22.27 -16.95 -14.66
N HIS A 785 -22.96 -15.96 -14.08
CA HIS A 785 -24.28 -15.50 -14.56
C HIS A 785 -25.32 -16.65 -14.67
N LEU A 786 -25.27 -17.58 -13.72
CA LEU A 786 -26.15 -18.75 -13.67
C LEU A 786 -27.49 -18.39 -13.03
N SER A 787 -28.53 -19.13 -13.42
CA SER A 787 -29.89 -18.92 -12.93
C SER A 787 -30.29 -20.00 -11.93
N LYS A 788 -30.68 -19.58 -10.72
CA LYS A 788 -31.31 -20.49 -9.72
C LYS A 788 -32.61 -21.12 -10.22
N ASN A 789 -33.19 -20.59 -11.31
CA ASN A 789 -34.41 -21.12 -11.93
C ASN A 789 -34.11 -22.18 -13.02
N ILE A 790 -32.85 -22.39 -13.38
CA ILE A 790 -32.44 -23.42 -14.34
C ILE A 790 -31.81 -24.57 -13.54
N ARG A 791 -32.40 -25.76 -13.66
CA ARG A 791 -31.97 -26.93 -12.87
C ARG A 791 -30.54 -27.34 -13.22
N GLU A 792 -30.21 -27.27 -14.49
CA GLU A 792 -28.90 -27.62 -15.04
C GLU A 792 -27.81 -26.65 -14.53
N ASP A 793 -28.13 -25.37 -14.38
CA ASP A 793 -27.22 -24.35 -13.81
C ASP A 793 -26.91 -24.62 -12.32
N VAL A 794 -27.93 -24.99 -11.54
CA VAL A 794 -27.75 -25.36 -10.12
C VAL A 794 -26.94 -26.65 -10.02
N ALA A 795 -27.26 -27.66 -10.82
CA ALA A 795 -26.51 -28.92 -10.84
C ALA A 795 -25.05 -28.70 -11.26
N PHE A 796 -24.79 -27.79 -12.20
CA PHE A 796 -23.44 -27.38 -12.57
C PHE A 796 -22.68 -26.77 -11.39
N ALA A 797 -23.27 -25.79 -10.70
CA ALA A 797 -22.65 -25.16 -9.53
C ALA A 797 -22.40 -26.16 -8.38
N GLU A 798 -23.37 -27.02 -8.09
CA GLU A 798 -23.25 -28.10 -7.08
C GLU A 798 -22.17 -29.12 -7.47
N SER A 799 -22.02 -29.44 -8.75
CA SER A 799 -20.98 -30.36 -9.22
C SER A 799 -19.57 -29.81 -9.00
N ARG A 800 -19.43 -28.48 -8.98
CA ARG A 800 -18.16 -27.76 -8.92
C ARG A 800 -17.69 -27.49 -7.49
N ILE A 801 -18.60 -27.20 -6.57
CA ILE A 801 -18.28 -26.90 -5.16
C ILE A 801 -18.32 -28.16 -4.30
N ARG A 802 -17.16 -28.69 -3.95
CA ARG A 802 -17.02 -30.01 -3.29
C ARG A 802 -16.14 -29.92 -2.05
N ALA A 803 -16.65 -30.38 -0.91
CA ALA A 803 -15.88 -30.36 0.34
C ALA A 803 -14.62 -31.22 0.27
N GLU A 804 -14.71 -32.34 -0.43
CA GLU A 804 -13.67 -33.35 -0.54
C GLU A 804 -12.43 -32.79 -1.24
N THR A 805 -12.61 -32.13 -2.38
CA THR A 805 -11.49 -31.55 -3.15
C THR A 805 -10.93 -30.31 -2.47
N ILE A 806 -11.77 -29.44 -1.87
CA ILE A 806 -11.34 -28.29 -1.08
C ILE A 806 -10.51 -28.74 0.15
N ALA A 807 -10.93 -29.82 0.82
CA ALA A 807 -10.18 -30.40 1.94
C ALA A 807 -8.86 -31.05 1.47
N ALA A 808 -8.87 -31.73 0.32
CA ALA A 808 -7.66 -32.29 -0.28
C ALA A 808 -6.66 -31.20 -0.68
N GLU A 809 -7.13 -30.06 -1.19
CA GLU A 809 -6.33 -28.90 -1.56
C GLU A 809 -5.52 -28.36 -0.38
N ASP A 810 -6.08 -28.34 0.85
CA ASP A 810 -5.31 -27.98 2.06
C ASP A 810 -4.10 -28.89 2.26
N VAL A 811 -4.29 -30.20 2.08
CA VAL A 811 -3.25 -31.22 2.25
C VAL A 811 -2.22 -31.14 1.13
N LEU A 812 -2.67 -30.99 -0.13
CA LEU A 812 -1.77 -30.88 -1.29
C LEU A 812 -0.90 -29.63 -1.23
N HIS A 813 -1.40 -28.52 -0.67
CA HIS A 813 -0.58 -27.37 -0.38
C HIS A 813 0.53 -27.68 0.62
N ASP A 814 0.20 -28.37 1.72
CA ASP A 814 1.15 -28.68 2.79
C ASP A 814 2.16 -29.75 2.38
N LEU A 815 1.79 -30.66 1.46
CA LEU A 815 2.70 -31.61 0.80
C LEU A 815 3.61 -30.94 -0.25
N GLY A 816 3.24 -29.75 -0.74
CA GLY A 816 3.94 -29.07 -1.82
C GLY A 816 3.56 -29.54 -3.23
N ALA A 817 2.49 -30.31 -3.37
CA ALA A 817 1.96 -30.76 -4.67
C ALA A 817 1.22 -29.64 -5.42
N ILE A 818 0.60 -28.70 -4.70
CA ILE A 818 0.17 -27.41 -5.27
C ILE A 818 1.26 -26.37 -4.99
N SER A 819 1.73 -25.72 -6.04
CA SER A 819 2.98 -24.96 -5.99
C SER A 819 2.74 -23.46 -5.78
N MET A 820 1.56 -22.93 -6.07
CA MET A 820 1.30 -21.49 -6.07
C MET A 820 -0.03 -21.10 -5.42
N MET A 821 -0.10 -19.86 -4.93
CA MET A 821 -1.29 -19.19 -4.42
C MET A 821 -1.53 -17.91 -5.24
N SER A 822 -2.78 -17.64 -5.60
CA SER A 822 -3.21 -16.44 -6.33
C SER A 822 -4.56 -15.95 -5.79
N SER A 823 -5.04 -14.79 -6.25
CA SER A 823 -6.34 -14.29 -5.78
C SER A 823 -7.54 -14.85 -6.53
N ASP A 824 -7.63 -14.60 -7.85
CA ASP A 824 -8.86 -14.57 -8.65
C ASP A 824 -9.68 -13.26 -8.47
N SER A 825 -8.96 -12.14 -8.41
CA SER A 825 -9.44 -10.87 -7.84
C SER A 825 -10.80 -10.41 -8.39
N GLN A 826 -11.82 -10.32 -7.52
CA GLN A 826 -13.21 -9.94 -7.83
C GLN A 826 -13.97 -10.88 -8.80
N ALA A 827 -13.38 -12.00 -9.19
CA ALA A 827 -13.97 -13.01 -10.08
C ALA A 827 -13.91 -14.40 -9.43
N MET A 828 -14.41 -14.50 -8.20
CA MET A 828 -14.19 -15.62 -7.26
C MET A 828 -12.89 -15.57 -6.45
N GLY A 829 -12.45 -14.36 -6.09
CA GLY A 829 -11.20 -14.18 -5.35
C GLY A 829 -11.01 -12.78 -4.78
N ARG A 830 -10.00 -12.65 -3.91
CA ARG A 830 -9.76 -11.44 -3.10
C ARG A 830 -8.30 -10.98 -3.22
N CYS A 831 -8.00 -9.91 -3.97
CA CYS A 831 -6.60 -9.48 -4.19
C CYS A 831 -5.82 -9.19 -2.90
N GLY A 832 -6.48 -8.60 -1.89
CA GLY A 832 -5.87 -8.29 -0.58
C GLY A 832 -5.61 -9.48 0.35
N GLU A 833 -5.97 -10.71 -0.04
CA GLU A 833 -5.93 -11.86 0.87
C GLU A 833 -4.98 -12.99 0.44
N VAL A 834 -4.21 -12.87 -0.64
CA VAL A 834 -3.29 -13.93 -1.10
C VAL A 834 -2.28 -14.32 -0.01
N VAL A 835 -1.63 -13.33 0.60
CA VAL A 835 -0.67 -13.54 1.68
C VAL A 835 -1.37 -14.11 2.93
N LEU A 836 -2.48 -13.49 3.34
CA LEU A 836 -3.28 -13.92 4.50
C LEU A 836 -3.71 -15.38 4.42
N ARG A 837 -4.26 -15.78 3.27
CA ARG A 837 -4.84 -17.10 3.02
C ARG A 837 -3.76 -18.16 2.93
N THR A 838 -2.58 -17.82 2.43
CA THR A 838 -1.38 -18.67 2.49
C THR A 838 -1.05 -19.05 3.93
N TRP A 839 -0.93 -18.05 4.82
CA TRP A 839 -0.53 -18.29 6.20
C TRP A 839 -1.61 -18.96 7.04
N ASN A 840 -2.89 -18.66 6.79
CA ASN A 840 -4.01 -19.38 7.42
C ASN A 840 -4.02 -20.87 7.02
N THR A 841 -3.67 -21.18 5.77
CA THR A 841 -3.57 -22.56 5.29
C THR A 841 -2.41 -23.31 5.94
N ALA A 842 -1.24 -22.70 6.04
CA ALA A 842 -0.10 -23.27 6.75
C ALA A 842 -0.40 -23.48 8.25
N HIS A 843 -1.05 -22.51 8.88
CA HIS A 843 -1.46 -22.56 10.28
C HIS A 843 -2.45 -23.71 10.54
N LYS A 844 -3.51 -23.81 9.75
CA LYS A 844 -4.50 -24.88 9.88
C LYS A 844 -3.85 -26.25 9.70
N ASN A 845 -3.01 -26.42 8.68
CA ASN A 845 -2.32 -27.68 8.45
C ASN A 845 -1.39 -28.04 9.61
N LYS A 846 -0.69 -27.08 10.22
CA LYS A 846 0.08 -27.34 11.44
C LYS A 846 -0.81 -27.85 12.58
N LEU A 847 -1.94 -27.20 12.83
CA LEU A 847 -2.85 -27.58 13.91
C LEU A 847 -3.44 -28.99 13.72
N GLN A 848 -3.78 -29.35 12.49
CA GLN A 848 -4.47 -30.61 12.19
C GLN A 848 -3.52 -31.77 11.89
N ARG A 849 -2.38 -31.49 11.24
CA ARG A 849 -1.43 -32.51 10.74
C ARG A 849 -0.13 -32.55 11.53
N GLY A 850 0.09 -31.60 12.44
CA GLY A 850 1.33 -31.49 13.22
C GLY A 850 2.49 -30.90 12.43
N THR A 851 3.69 -31.11 12.93
CA THR A 851 4.96 -30.67 12.33
C THR A 851 5.24 -31.45 11.04
N LEU A 852 5.80 -30.80 10.02
CA LEU A 852 6.28 -31.51 8.82
C LEU A 852 7.47 -32.39 9.15
N LYS A 853 7.67 -33.47 8.37
CA LYS A 853 8.80 -34.39 8.55
C LYS A 853 10.16 -33.67 8.54
N GLU A 854 10.30 -32.66 7.67
CA GLU A 854 11.51 -31.86 7.51
C GLU A 854 11.75 -30.90 8.70
N ASP A 855 10.71 -30.60 9.48
CA ASP A 855 10.75 -29.74 10.66
C ASP A 855 10.81 -30.54 11.99
N GLU A 856 10.69 -31.87 11.95
CA GLU A 856 10.71 -32.74 13.13
C GLU A 856 12.00 -32.55 13.95
N GLY A 857 11.85 -32.38 15.27
CA GLY A 857 12.99 -32.20 16.19
C GLY A 857 13.66 -30.82 16.13
N THR A 858 13.27 -29.93 15.21
CA THR A 858 13.90 -28.61 15.07
C THR A 858 13.39 -27.57 16.09
N GLY A 859 12.19 -27.80 16.64
CA GLY A 859 11.47 -26.85 17.49
C GLY A 859 10.84 -25.67 16.75
N ALA A 860 10.81 -25.70 15.42
CA ALA A 860 10.32 -24.63 14.55
C ALA A 860 9.59 -25.21 13.31
N ASP A 861 9.07 -24.34 12.47
CA ASP A 861 8.33 -24.64 11.24
C ASP A 861 9.03 -24.04 10.01
N ASN A 862 10.36 -23.89 10.06
CA ASN A 862 11.13 -23.20 9.02
C ASN A 862 10.87 -23.77 7.62
N PHE A 863 10.84 -25.09 7.50
CA PHE A 863 10.63 -25.74 6.22
C PHE A 863 9.20 -25.52 5.71
N ARG A 864 8.18 -25.67 6.58
CA ARG A 864 6.80 -25.29 6.22
C ARG A 864 6.72 -23.83 5.79
N VAL A 865 7.33 -22.91 6.53
CA VAL A 865 7.31 -21.48 6.22
C VAL A 865 7.96 -21.19 4.86
N LYS A 866 9.13 -21.79 4.57
CA LYS A 866 9.79 -21.69 3.25
C LYS A 866 8.93 -22.26 2.14
N ARG A 867 8.30 -23.42 2.34
CA ARG A 867 7.35 -24.03 1.38
C ARG A 867 6.19 -23.10 1.08
N TYR A 868 5.61 -22.45 2.08
CA TYR A 868 4.43 -21.61 1.89
C TYR A 868 4.74 -20.21 1.36
N ILE A 869 5.82 -19.55 1.80
CA ILE A 869 6.20 -18.24 1.24
C ILE A 869 6.53 -18.34 -0.25
N SER A 870 7.11 -19.47 -0.68
CA SER A 870 7.41 -19.73 -2.09
C SER A 870 6.16 -19.67 -2.98
N LYS A 871 4.99 -20.00 -2.44
CA LYS A 871 3.73 -20.11 -3.19
C LYS A 871 3.22 -18.77 -3.73
N TYR A 872 3.55 -17.66 -3.08
CA TYR A 872 3.14 -16.33 -3.53
C TYR A 872 4.33 -15.42 -3.87
N THR A 873 5.57 -15.92 -3.86
CA THR A 873 6.77 -15.14 -4.17
C THR A 873 7.51 -15.74 -5.37
N ILE A 874 8.39 -16.72 -5.14
CA ILE A 874 9.29 -17.21 -6.17
C ILE A 874 8.60 -18.14 -7.17
N ASN A 875 7.65 -18.98 -6.75
CA ASN A 875 7.00 -19.93 -7.67
C ASN A 875 6.16 -19.23 -8.74
N PRO A 876 5.31 -18.23 -8.40
CA PRO A 876 4.61 -17.45 -9.42
C PRO A 876 5.57 -16.71 -10.36
N ALA A 877 6.67 -16.15 -9.83
CA ALA A 877 7.68 -15.49 -10.66
C ALA A 877 8.39 -16.46 -11.62
N ILE A 878 8.70 -17.69 -11.18
CA ILE A 878 9.27 -18.74 -12.04
C ILE A 878 8.26 -19.14 -13.11
N ALA A 879 7.01 -19.42 -12.72
CA ALA A 879 5.97 -19.86 -13.63
C ALA A 879 5.69 -18.85 -14.76
N GLN A 880 5.85 -17.55 -14.49
CA GLN A 880 5.65 -16.48 -15.48
C GLN A 880 6.94 -15.99 -16.16
N GLY A 881 8.09 -16.65 -15.94
CA GLY A 881 9.36 -16.25 -16.57
C GLY A 881 9.99 -14.97 -16.02
N MET A 882 9.58 -14.52 -14.83
CA MET A 882 9.99 -13.23 -14.21
C MET A 882 10.94 -13.40 -13.02
N SER A 883 11.32 -14.63 -12.67
CA SER A 883 12.15 -14.94 -11.48
C SER A 883 13.56 -14.36 -11.53
N HIS A 884 14.06 -13.95 -12.70
CA HIS A 884 15.33 -13.26 -12.83
C HIS A 884 15.27 -11.80 -12.35
N LEU A 885 14.07 -11.22 -12.22
CA LEU A 885 13.84 -9.84 -11.79
C LEU A 885 13.26 -9.74 -10.38
N ILE A 886 12.31 -10.62 -10.05
CA ILE A 886 11.47 -10.50 -8.85
C ILE A 886 11.25 -11.86 -8.15
N GLY A 887 10.44 -11.86 -7.08
CA GLY A 887 9.94 -13.07 -6.43
C GLY A 887 10.79 -13.59 -5.27
N SER A 888 11.90 -12.94 -4.91
CA SER A 888 12.68 -13.31 -3.71
C SER A 888 13.62 -12.20 -3.26
N VAL A 889 14.09 -12.29 -2.01
CA VAL A 889 15.08 -11.37 -1.43
C VAL A 889 16.49 -11.84 -1.81
N GLU A 890 16.91 -11.59 -3.06
CA GLU A 890 18.19 -12.05 -3.60
C GLU A 890 18.95 -10.91 -4.31
N VAL A 891 20.28 -10.95 -4.25
CA VAL A 891 21.13 -9.95 -4.91
C VAL A 891 20.95 -10.02 -6.43
N GLY A 892 20.82 -8.85 -7.06
CA GLY A 892 20.58 -8.68 -8.50
C GLY A 892 19.11 -8.53 -8.88
N LYS A 893 18.19 -8.80 -7.96
CA LYS A 893 16.74 -8.59 -8.17
C LYS A 893 16.31 -7.17 -7.83
N VAL A 894 15.16 -6.77 -8.35
CA VAL A 894 14.50 -5.51 -8.00
C VAL A 894 14.19 -5.50 -6.51
N ALA A 895 14.43 -4.37 -5.84
CA ALA A 895 14.17 -4.18 -4.42
C ALA A 895 12.67 -3.96 -4.14
N ASP A 896 11.87 -4.97 -4.49
CA ASP A 896 10.46 -5.09 -4.15
C ASP A 896 10.33 -5.85 -2.84
N LEU A 897 10.27 -5.10 -1.76
CA LEU A 897 10.41 -5.60 -0.40
C LEU A 897 9.23 -5.19 0.47
N VAL A 898 8.79 -6.07 1.35
CA VAL A 898 7.70 -5.81 2.29
C VAL A 898 8.21 -5.98 3.71
N MET A 899 7.94 -4.96 4.53
CA MET A 899 8.28 -4.96 5.94
C MET A 899 7.05 -5.26 6.79
N TRP A 900 7.23 -6.17 7.74
CA TRP A 900 6.19 -6.62 8.65
C TRP A 900 6.65 -6.48 10.10
N LYS A 901 5.78 -5.96 10.97
CA LYS A 901 5.94 -6.19 12.41
C LYS A 901 5.72 -7.66 12.70
N PHE A 902 6.45 -8.25 13.66
CA PHE A 902 6.29 -9.66 14.03
C PHE A 902 4.83 -10.02 14.33
N ALA A 903 4.12 -9.12 15.02
CA ALA A 903 2.70 -9.30 15.39
C ALA A 903 1.72 -9.22 14.22
N ASN A 904 2.07 -8.54 13.13
CA ASN A 904 1.18 -8.29 11.98
C ASN A 904 1.59 -9.09 10.74
N PHE A 905 2.60 -9.96 10.84
CA PHE A 905 3.09 -10.75 9.72
C PHE A 905 1.94 -11.52 9.06
N GLY A 906 1.90 -11.43 7.73
CA GLY A 906 0.91 -12.11 6.90
C GLY A 906 -0.48 -11.48 6.90
N THR A 907 -0.70 -10.36 7.60
CA THR A 907 -1.99 -9.66 7.62
C THR A 907 -1.88 -8.23 7.10
N LYS A 908 -1.09 -7.38 7.78
CA LYS A 908 -0.94 -5.96 7.44
C LYS A 908 0.54 -5.55 7.51
N PRO A 909 1.20 -5.31 6.36
CA PRO A 909 2.58 -4.85 6.34
C PRO A 909 2.68 -3.44 6.89
N SER A 910 3.81 -3.10 7.52
CA SER A 910 4.09 -1.73 7.94
C SER A 910 4.53 -0.85 6.76
N MET A 911 5.15 -1.45 5.75
CA MET A 911 5.72 -0.74 4.60
C MET A 911 5.88 -1.68 3.41
N VAL A 912 5.62 -1.18 2.22
CA VAL A 912 5.83 -1.85 0.93
C VAL A 912 6.70 -0.97 0.06
N MET A 913 7.78 -1.54 -0.46
CA MET A 913 8.74 -0.88 -1.33
C MET A 913 8.63 -1.42 -2.76
N LYS A 914 8.78 -0.52 -3.73
CA LYS A 914 8.92 -0.82 -5.15
C LYS A 914 10.20 -0.22 -5.66
N SER A 915 11.07 -1.07 -6.23
CA SER A 915 12.37 -0.63 -6.74
C SER A 915 13.13 0.22 -5.72
N GLY A 916 13.13 -0.20 -4.45
CA GLY A 916 13.84 0.49 -3.37
C GLY A 916 13.15 1.73 -2.79
N MET A 917 12.05 2.21 -3.38
CA MET A 917 11.30 3.36 -2.87
C MET A 917 10.02 2.91 -2.17
N ILE A 918 9.65 3.61 -1.09
CA ILE A 918 8.42 3.31 -0.34
C ILE A 918 7.21 3.68 -1.20
N ALA A 919 6.41 2.68 -1.58
CA ALA A 919 5.20 2.85 -2.38
C ALA A 919 3.93 2.94 -1.51
N MET A 920 3.89 2.20 -0.40
CA MET A 920 2.78 2.19 0.56
C MET A 920 3.31 2.00 1.98
N SER A 921 2.72 2.66 2.97
CA SER A 921 3.09 2.43 4.38
C SER A 921 1.97 2.78 5.35
N MET A 922 1.95 2.11 6.50
CA MET A 922 1.10 2.50 7.62
C MET A 922 1.76 3.68 8.35
N VAL A 923 1.17 4.87 8.24
CA VAL A 923 1.70 6.09 8.86
C VAL A 923 0.76 6.60 9.94
N VAL A 924 1.31 6.83 11.13
CA VAL A 924 0.63 7.55 12.21
C VAL A 924 0.93 9.04 12.04
N ARG A 925 -0.12 9.88 12.02
CA ARG A 925 0.03 11.34 11.90
C ARG A 925 0.85 11.88 13.08
N LYS A 926 2.00 12.48 12.78
CA LYS A 926 2.84 13.23 13.74
C LYS A 926 3.04 14.63 13.17
N SER A 927 2.21 15.59 13.57
CA SER A 927 2.21 17.01 13.15
C SER A 927 1.97 17.31 11.66
N GLU A 928 1.48 18.52 11.38
CA GLU A 928 0.95 18.98 10.09
C GLU A 928 1.93 18.88 8.90
N LYS A 929 1.68 17.91 8.01
CA LYS A 929 1.45 18.07 6.55
C LYS A 929 1.23 16.68 5.96
N TYR A 930 0.00 16.41 5.53
CA TYR A 930 -0.47 15.28 4.71
C TYR A 930 0.21 13.91 4.91
N ILE A 931 -0.45 12.95 5.55
CA ILE A 931 -0.45 11.53 5.12
C ILE A 931 -1.78 10.87 5.56
N LEU A 932 -2.37 10.15 4.61
CA LEU A 932 -3.61 9.38 4.68
C LEU A 932 -3.42 8.09 5.50
N TRP A 933 -4.39 7.75 6.35
CA TRP A 933 -4.70 6.35 6.64
C TRP A 933 -5.55 5.83 5.48
N LYS A 934 -4.97 5.05 4.56
CA LYS A 934 -5.75 4.11 3.75
C LYS A 934 -5.49 2.73 4.35
N ILE A 935 -6.55 2.12 4.88
CA ILE A 935 -6.55 0.77 5.48
C ILE A 935 -6.48 -0.27 4.37
#